data_AF-A0A8D8KQM1-F1
#
_entry.id   AF-A0A8D8KQM1-F1
#
_cell.length_a   1.000
_cell.length_b   1.000
_cell.length_c   1.000
_cell.angle_alpha   90.00
_cell.angle_beta   90.00
_cell.angle_gamma   90.00
#
_symmetry.space_group_name_H-M   'P 1'
#
loop_
_entity.id
_entity.type
_entity.pdbx_description
1 polymer ?
#
loop_
_entity_poly.entity_id
_entity_poly.type
_entity_poly.pdbx_seq_one_letter_code
_entity_poly.pdbx_strand_id
1 'polypeptide(L)'
;MVKTTTASALSAMLIVGLCAAVCLLPGGTDAKRHGPLLVEDEGARRNRPAECLFGKTLRELGSTWFADLGPPFGVMYCIKCECVAVHKKRRIVARVQCRNIKNECPKPTCDEPILLPGRCCKSCPGDAHSPDIVQDLPQAQPDEEERSKHFAALLTGRTSSILKRDDIRSTYSTINPQNIVATGRFVFHKKNLYYSFYISDKAPRPRAIQFVDNQGNILEEHPLVIPPEGPFSVYQNATGKICGVWRRVPRDYRRLLRDDMMNAVLLWGGKYQAELAIAGPIGKYPALPQELFSSLLEPAPGTNPEQMNGAGGTAIVSTKSGVTSSIYLTIVLNGIFSPDDIADVPLNIRLEMQNKDQVILEETQRVKKPAHDINIIEVSSPLSVNDLRLLTRGKLTVVVESKRKPEALRIQGIVQTRVACEVFQTLLTSHNPESRTDTTGLSWMYLNKEGSLVYNIQTHNLHMNYNPVITLIDDSAKRKAEIENLGFSSEHVSGVVDRMGPRVLEPLYSGDLAINVANDLNLNLVHGKYVSRPVADARDSTAPVLLKRIANSAAPPHSVGMAWVAVDNECNLHYEVTLAGVPSSYHPVQLFLEELPIEAPNAPISRTPLEDFSGNYLEGFVLAMPSIELAKLETSVIYLELRSKSKDEPILKAKLKSIKVPNHCTGNQYHDNDVQNNSVISTPHNDNNLPTGETKCYHSSRFYDEGDMWNVAEQCTMCSCFHRRVKCEPIKCPPLKCRKEDIVQKKGDCCPTCAGKTGVVSLAAASESNRTLPSTVSRYPEDTAVALVSKPRGCH
;
A
#
# COMPACT_ATOMS: atom_id res chain seq x y z
N MET A 1 34.74 -22.40 -61.01
CA MET A 1 34.44 -22.30 -62.46
C MET A 1 32.92 -22.45 -62.64
N VAL A 2 32.27 -21.50 -63.35
CA VAL A 2 30.98 -21.64 -64.07
C VAL A 2 29.79 -22.21 -63.25
N LYS A 3 28.67 -21.50 -62.97
CA LYS A 3 27.91 -20.56 -63.83
C LYS A 3 27.04 -19.60 -63.01
N THR A 4 26.68 -18.46 -63.61
CA THR A 4 25.73 -17.45 -63.10
C THR A 4 24.49 -17.39 -64.05
N THR A 5 23.44 -16.56 -63.91
CA THR A 5 23.24 -15.28 -63.19
C THR A 5 21.72 -15.00 -63.00
N THR A 6 21.39 -13.89 -62.31
CA THR A 6 20.20 -13.02 -62.48
C THR A 6 18.81 -13.43 -61.95
N ALA A 7 18.04 -12.39 -61.63
CA ALA A 7 16.75 -12.40 -60.93
C ALA A 7 15.80 -11.32 -61.48
N SER A 8 14.59 -11.26 -60.91
CA SER A 8 13.74 -10.07 -60.68
C SER A 8 12.37 -9.96 -61.39
N ALA A 9 11.39 -9.60 -60.54
CA ALA A 9 10.30 -8.64 -60.72
C ALA A 9 8.99 -9.01 -61.47
N LEU A 10 7.93 -8.32 -60.99
CA LEU A 10 6.59 -8.10 -61.55
C LEU A 10 5.50 -9.16 -61.30
N SER A 11 4.75 -8.95 -60.21
CA SER A 11 3.29 -9.12 -60.23
C SER A 11 2.63 -8.00 -59.42
N ALA A 12 2.26 -6.95 -60.15
CA ALA A 12 1.47 -5.82 -59.67
C ALA A 12 0.48 -5.43 -60.79
N MET A 13 -0.61 -4.76 -60.43
CA MET A 13 -1.74 -4.33 -61.29
C MET A 13 -2.72 -5.42 -61.77
N LEU A 14 -3.67 -5.74 -60.89
CA LEU A 14 -5.07 -6.14 -61.15
C LEU A 14 -5.67 -6.31 -59.73
N ILE A 15 -6.67 -5.55 -59.25
CA ILE A 15 -7.84 -4.97 -59.90
C ILE A 15 -8.18 -3.60 -59.27
N VAL A 16 -8.35 -2.57 -60.10
CA VAL A 16 -9.07 -1.32 -59.77
C VAL A 16 -10.08 -1.07 -60.87
N GLY A 17 -11.33 -0.76 -60.51
CA GLY A 17 -12.29 -0.12 -61.43
C GLY A 17 -13.27 -1.04 -62.17
N LEU A 18 -14.35 -1.44 -61.47
CA LEU A 18 -15.67 -1.86 -61.99
C LEU A 18 -16.57 -2.01 -60.75
N CYS A 19 -17.19 -0.98 -60.18
CA CYS A 19 -17.92 0.17 -60.73
C CYS A 19 -19.27 -0.20 -61.38
N ALA A 20 -20.34 0.31 -60.74
CA ALA A 20 -21.75 0.40 -61.18
C ALA A 20 -22.64 -0.87 -61.15
N ALA A 21 -23.90 -0.65 -60.72
CA ALA A 21 -24.99 -1.60 -60.49
C ALA A 21 -24.72 -2.67 -59.40
N VAL A 22 -25.57 -2.90 -58.39
CA VAL A 22 -27.03 -2.70 -58.31
C VAL A 22 -27.44 -2.01 -56.98
N CYS A 23 -28.29 -0.99 -57.09
CA CYS A 23 -29.15 -0.51 -56.01
C CYS A 23 -30.63 -0.68 -56.42
N LEU A 24 -31.56 -0.43 -55.49
CA LEU A 24 -33.04 -0.58 -55.56
C LEU A 24 -33.52 -2.01 -55.18
N LEU A 25 -34.48 -2.27 -54.30
CA LEU A 25 -35.35 -1.53 -53.34
C LEU A 25 -35.87 -2.58 -52.29
N PRO A 26 -36.86 -2.32 -51.40
CA PRO A 26 -36.80 -1.54 -50.16
C PRO A 26 -37.19 -2.37 -48.90
N GLY A 27 -36.94 -1.87 -47.67
CA GLY A 27 -37.49 -2.54 -46.47
C GLY A 27 -37.24 -1.88 -45.12
N GLY A 28 -38.32 -1.37 -44.49
CA GLY A 28 -38.49 -1.29 -43.04
C GLY A 28 -37.54 -0.41 -42.21
N THR A 29 -37.89 0.87 -42.06
CA THR A 29 -37.35 1.70 -40.96
C THR A 29 -38.00 1.32 -39.64
N ASP A 30 -37.27 0.66 -38.75
CA ASP A 30 -37.72 0.42 -37.36
C ASP A 30 -36.75 1.08 -36.38
N ALA A 31 -37.18 2.22 -35.81
CA ALA A 31 -36.32 3.16 -35.12
C ALA A 31 -36.02 2.73 -33.66
N LYS A 32 -35.09 1.79 -33.48
CA LYS A 32 -34.55 1.46 -32.16
C LYS A 32 -33.73 2.62 -31.60
N ARG A 33 -34.33 3.35 -30.66
CA ARG A 33 -33.69 4.39 -29.84
C ARG A 33 -32.46 3.79 -29.15
N HIS A 34 -31.28 4.15 -29.61
CA HIS A 34 -30.04 3.84 -28.91
C HIS A 34 -29.93 4.75 -27.68
N GLY A 35 -29.56 4.19 -26.53
CA GLY A 35 -29.16 4.98 -25.37
C GLY A 35 -27.87 5.76 -25.65
N PRO A 36 -27.50 6.74 -24.81
CA PRO A 36 -26.30 7.54 -25.02
C PRO A 36 -25.07 6.62 -25.09
N LEU A 37 -24.27 6.81 -26.15
CA LEU A 37 -22.99 6.14 -26.33
C LEU A 37 -22.03 6.63 -25.23
N LEU A 38 -21.87 5.82 -24.17
CA LEU A 38 -20.67 5.88 -23.36
C LEU A 38 -19.51 5.46 -24.26
N VAL A 39 -18.55 6.36 -24.42
CA VAL A 39 -17.30 6.09 -25.14
C VAL A 39 -16.58 4.98 -24.38
N GLU A 40 -16.54 3.77 -24.94
CA GLU A 40 -15.55 2.79 -24.50
C GLU A 40 -14.18 3.32 -24.94
N ASP A 41 -13.37 3.69 -23.96
CA ASP A 41 -11.96 4.02 -24.13
C ASP A 41 -11.20 2.75 -24.59
N GLU A 42 -11.14 2.54 -25.90
CA GLU A 42 -10.31 1.55 -26.60
C GLU A 42 -8.82 1.97 -26.53
N GLY A 43 -8.35 2.31 -25.33
CA GLY A 43 -7.08 3.02 -25.06
C GLY A 43 -6.05 2.25 -24.23
N ALA A 44 -6.29 1.00 -23.84
CA ALA A 44 -5.27 0.04 -23.40
C ALA A 44 -5.87 -1.34 -23.08
N ARG A 45 -5.19 -2.43 -23.48
CA ARG A 45 -5.51 -3.80 -23.02
C ARG A 45 -5.04 -4.02 -21.57
N ARG A 46 -5.62 -3.30 -20.62
CA ARG A 46 -5.42 -3.50 -19.18
C ARG A 46 -6.04 -4.85 -18.76
N ASN A 47 -5.45 -5.52 -17.77
CA ASN A 47 -6.14 -6.56 -17.02
C ASN A 47 -7.31 -5.86 -16.30
N ARG A 48 -8.52 -5.84 -16.87
CA ARG A 48 -9.70 -5.35 -16.13
C ARG A 48 -9.93 -6.34 -14.96
N PRO A 49 -9.92 -5.88 -13.69
CA PRO A 49 -10.10 -6.75 -12.54
C PRO A 49 -11.49 -7.38 -12.54
N ALA A 50 -11.70 -8.33 -11.64
CA ALA A 50 -12.99 -8.97 -11.37
C ALA A 50 -13.98 -8.03 -10.62
N GLU A 51 -14.09 -6.77 -11.03
CA GLU A 51 -14.92 -5.71 -10.44
C GLU A 51 -15.56 -4.84 -11.54
N CYS A 52 -16.78 -4.40 -11.34
CA CYS A 52 -17.44 -3.45 -12.26
C CYS A 52 -17.26 -2.01 -11.78
N LEU A 53 -16.95 -1.10 -12.71
CA LEU A 53 -17.05 0.34 -12.47
C LEU A 53 -18.41 0.85 -12.97
N PHE A 54 -19.15 1.57 -12.12
CA PHE A 54 -20.39 2.25 -12.48
C PHE A 54 -20.40 3.66 -11.88
N GLY A 55 -20.43 4.69 -12.75
CA GLY A 55 -20.16 6.07 -12.34
C GLY A 55 -18.77 6.18 -11.74
N LYS A 56 -18.68 6.67 -10.49
CA LYS A 56 -17.45 6.70 -9.69
C LYS A 56 -17.34 5.54 -8.67
N THR A 57 -18.26 4.57 -8.70
CA THR A 57 -18.32 3.48 -7.70
C THR A 57 -17.86 2.15 -8.28
N LEU A 58 -16.98 1.44 -7.55
CA LEU A 58 -16.71 0.02 -7.80
C LEU A 58 -17.83 -0.85 -7.23
N ARG A 59 -18.10 -1.97 -7.91
CA ARG A 59 -19.14 -2.95 -7.57
C ARG A 59 -18.55 -4.35 -7.67
N GLU A 60 -18.65 -5.12 -6.59
CA GLU A 60 -18.20 -6.52 -6.53
C GLU A 60 -19.02 -7.38 -7.52
N LEU A 61 -18.43 -8.44 -8.07
CA LEU A 61 -19.17 -9.45 -8.84
C LEU A 61 -20.36 -10.01 -8.04
N GLY A 62 -21.49 -10.21 -8.72
CA GLY A 62 -22.75 -10.66 -8.13
C GLY A 62 -23.51 -9.60 -7.31
N SER A 63 -22.97 -8.38 -7.14
CA SER A 63 -23.72 -7.29 -6.51
C SER A 63 -24.79 -6.73 -7.44
N THR A 64 -25.93 -6.30 -6.86
CA THR A 64 -27.00 -5.61 -7.59
C THR A 64 -27.29 -4.25 -6.94
N TRP A 65 -27.65 -3.26 -7.74
CA TRP A 65 -27.95 -1.89 -7.29
C TRP A 65 -28.93 -1.19 -8.24
N PHE A 66 -29.51 -0.08 -7.81
CA PHE A 66 -30.28 0.81 -8.70
C PHE A 66 -29.35 1.81 -9.39
N ALA A 67 -29.55 2.05 -10.68
CA ALA A 67 -28.67 2.92 -11.47
C ALA A 67 -28.70 4.38 -10.96
N ASP A 68 -27.63 4.84 -10.34
CA ASP A 68 -27.39 6.25 -10.10
C ASP A 68 -26.71 6.88 -11.33
N LEU A 69 -27.43 7.77 -12.02
CA LEU A 69 -26.93 8.49 -13.20
C LEU A 69 -26.26 9.81 -12.82
N GLY A 70 -26.20 10.15 -11.53
CA GLY A 70 -25.67 11.40 -11.02
C GLY A 70 -26.55 12.62 -11.30
N PRO A 71 -26.20 13.80 -10.80
CA PRO A 71 -26.95 15.03 -11.05
C PRO A 71 -27.03 15.36 -12.55
N PRO A 72 -28.19 15.79 -13.08
CA PRO A 72 -29.44 16.10 -12.38
C PRO A 72 -30.40 14.92 -12.17
N PHE A 73 -30.12 13.74 -12.73
CA PHE A 73 -31.07 12.62 -12.81
C PHE A 73 -31.18 11.79 -11.52
N GLY A 74 -30.06 11.60 -10.81
CA GLY A 74 -29.98 10.81 -9.58
C GLY A 74 -30.29 9.32 -9.78
N VAL A 75 -30.89 8.70 -8.76
CA VAL A 75 -31.11 7.25 -8.70
C VAL A 75 -32.39 6.83 -9.41
N MET A 76 -32.22 6.03 -10.47
CA MET A 76 -33.30 5.44 -11.25
C MET A 76 -33.74 4.10 -10.65
N TYR A 77 -34.62 4.11 -9.65
CA TYR A 77 -35.08 2.92 -8.92
C TYR A 77 -35.74 1.82 -9.80
N CYS A 78 -36.20 2.14 -11.02
CA CYS A 78 -36.69 1.15 -11.98
C CYS A 78 -35.61 0.52 -12.88
N ILE A 79 -34.35 0.94 -12.77
CA ILE A 79 -33.22 0.38 -13.53
C ILE A 79 -32.34 -0.40 -12.54
N LYS A 80 -32.50 -1.72 -12.52
CA LYS A 80 -31.68 -2.62 -11.70
C LYS A 80 -30.45 -3.03 -12.48
N CYS A 81 -29.29 -2.72 -11.95
CA CYS A 81 -27.98 -3.10 -12.46
C CYS A 81 -27.40 -4.26 -11.64
N GLU A 82 -26.64 -5.11 -12.32
CA GLU A 82 -25.91 -6.24 -11.74
C GLU A 82 -24.48 -6.25 -12.31
N CYS A 83 -23.51 -6.64 -11.48
CA CYS A 83 -22.15 -6.88 -11.93
C CYS A 83 -21.96 -8.36 -12.28
N VAL A 84 -22.08 -8.70 -13.56
CA VAL A 84 -22.05 -10.10 -14.04
C VAL A 84 -20.65 -10.52 -14.49
N ALA A 85 -20.32 -11.79 -14.24
CA ALA A 85 -19.10 -12.44 -14.71
C ALA A 85 -19.22 -12.86 -16.17
N VAL A 86 -18.38 -12.32 -17.05
CA VAL A 86 -18.35 -12.64 -18.49
C VAL A 86 -17.04 -13.33 -18.84
N HIS A 87 -17.13 -14.52 -19.41
CA HIS A 87 -15.96 -15.30 -19.83
C HIS A 87 -15.41 -14.74 -21.16
N LYS A 88 -14.15 -14.28 -21.16
CA LYS A 88 -13.43 -13.85 -22.37
C LYS A 88 -12.19 -14.72 -22.55
N LYS A 89 -12.31 -15.77 -23.37
CA LYS A 89 -11.40 -16.94 -23.37
C LYS A 89 -11.46 -17.62 -21.99
N ARG A 90 -10.32 -17.84 -21.31
CA ARG A 90 -10.23 -18.41 -19.95
C ARG A 90 -10.20 -17.39 -18.81
N ARG A 91 -10.23 -16.08 -19.10
CA ARG A 91 -10.28 -15.05 -18.06
C ARG A 91 -11.73 -14.65 -17.82
N ILE A 92 -12.11 -14.55 -16.55
CA ILE A 92 -13.35 -13.93 -16.12
C ILE A 92 -13.17 -12.41 -16.13
N VAL A 93 -14.08 -11.68 -16.77
CA VAL A 93 -14.10 -10.22 -16.81
C VAL A 93 -15.45 -9.74 -16.31
N ALA A 94 -15.45 -8.74 -15.43
CA ALA A 94 -16.68 -8.16 -14.90
C ALA A 94 -17.34 -7.22 -15.93
N ARG A 95 -18.67 -7.25 -16.03
CA ARG A 95 -19.47 -6.34 -16.87
C ARG A 95 -20.72 -5.88 -16.12
N VAL A 96 -21.02 -4.58 -16.18
CA VAL A 96 -22.31 -4.07 -15.72
C VAL A 96 -23.41 -4.47 -16.71
N GLN A 97 -24.47 -5.10 -16.21
CA GLN A 97 -25.70 -5.35 -16.95
C GLN A 97 -26.87 -4.70 -16.22
N CYS A 98 -27.49 -3.70 -16.85
CA CYS A 98 -28.67 -3.01 -16.32
C CYS A 98 -29.92 -3.38 -17.10
N ARG A 99 -31.04 -3.64 -16.40
CA ARG A 99 -32.35 -3.91 -16.98
C ARG A 99 -33.45 -3.09 -16.32
N ASN A 100 -34.52 -2.82 -17.06
CA ASN A 100 -35.68 -2.09 -16.55
C ASN A 100 -36.66 -3.07 -15.91
N ILE A 101 -36.84 -2.97 -14.59
CA ILE A 101 -37.67 -3.90 -13.79
C ILE A 101 -39.14 -3.45 -13.69
N LYS A 102 -39.54 -2.32 -14.30
CA LYS A 102 -40.91 -1.79 -14.22
C LYS A 102 -41.99 -2.79 -14.68
N ASN A 103 -41.63 -3.71 -15.58
CA ASN A 103 -42.53 -4.75 -16.09
C ASN A 103 -42.45 -6.07 -15.28
N GLU A 104 -41.51 -6.17 -14.34
CA GLU A 104 -41.33 -7.31 -13.41
C GLU A 104 -42.15 -7.10 -12.11
N CYS A 105 -42.79 -5.94 -11.95
CA CYS A 105 -43.60 -5.61 -10.78
C CYS A 105 -44.80 -6.55 -10.59
N PRO A 106 -45.04 -7.05 -9.35
CA PRO A 106 -46.27 -7.76 -9.03
C PRO A 106 -47.45 -6.79 -9.18
N LYS A 107 -48.60 -7.32 -9.62
CA LYS A 107 -49.84 -6.54 -9.66
C LYS A 107 -50.31 -6.32 -8.21
N PRO A 108 -50.58 -5.08 -7.78
CA PRO A 108 -51.06 -4.82 -6.44
C PRO A 108 -52.44 -5.43 -6.20
N THR A 109 -52.70 -5.84 -4.96
CA THR A 109 -53.92 -6.53 -4.51
C THR A 109 -54.98 -5.59 -3.93
N CYS A 110 -54.68 -4.30 -3.82
CA CYS A 110 -55.53 -3.25 -3.26
C CYS A 110 -55.91 -2.20 -4.31
N ASP A 111 -57.01 -1.50 -4.08
CA ASP A 111 -57.54 -0.47 -4.99
C ASP A 111 -56.64 0.79 -5.05
N GLU A 112 -55.99 1.15 -3.95
CA GLU A 112 -55.10 2.32 -3.84
C GLU A 112 -53.63 1.95 -3.53
N PRO A 113 -52.85 1.49 -4.54
CA PRO A 113 -51.45 1.14 -4.35
C PRO A 113 -50.52 2.37 -4.39
N ILE A 114 -49.68 2.51 -3.37
CA ILE A 114 -48.78 3.65 -3.16
C ILE A 114 -47.35 3.35 -3.65
N LEU A 115 -46.64 4.36 -4.16
CA LEU A 115 -45.21 4.24 -4.48
C LEU A 115 -44.39 4.79 -3.32
N LEU A 116 -43.66 3.91 -2.63
CA LEU A 116 -42.78 4.30 -1.53
C LEU A 116 -41.47 4.92 -2.05
N PRO A 117 -40.86 5.87 -1.30
CA PRO A 117 -39.54 6.38 -1.62
C PRO A 117 -38.50 5.26 -1.78
N GLY A 118 -37.70 5.34 -2.83
CA GLY A 118 -36.63 4.38 -3.09
C GLY A 118 -37.03 3.05 -3.73
N ARG A 119 -38.24 2.93 -4.32
CA ARG A 119 -38.74 1.71 -4.99
C ARG A 119 -39.20 1.97 -6.43
N CYS A 120 -39.33 0.92 -7.25
CA CYS A 120 -39.95 1.02 -8.57
C CYS A 120 -41.43 0.63 -8.54
N CYS A 121 -41.76 -0.48 -7.88
CA CYS A 121 -43.10 -1.01 -7.79
C CYS A 121 -43.92 -0.33 -6.70
N LYS A 122 -45.23 -0.21 -6.97
CA LYS A 122 -46.21 0.21 -5.97
C LYS A 122 -46.51 -0.94 -5.01
N SER A 123 -46.72 -0.62 -3.74
CA SER A 123 -47.09 -1.57 -2.68
C SER A 123 -48.42 -1.16 -2.03
N CYS A 124 -49.11 -2.13 -1.43
CA CYS A 124 -50.32 -1.85 -0.67
C CYS A 124 -49.99 -1.40 0.76
N PRO A 125 -50.80 -0.53 1.39
CA PRO A 125 -50.60 -0.14 2.78
C PRO A 125 -50.57 -1.37 3.71
N GLY A 126 -49.47 -1.54 4.46
CA GLY A 126 -49.26 -2.67 5.37
C GLY A 126 -48.47 -3.85 4.79
N ASP A 127 -48.23 -3.91 3.48
CA ASP A 127 -47.48 -5.01 2.86
C ASP A 127 -46.00 -4.65 2.69
N ALA A 128 -45.13 -5.24 3.52
CA ALA A 128 -43.71 -4.91 3.59
C ALA A 128 -42.85 -5.69 2.57
N HIS A 129 -43.37 -6.76 1.95
CA HIS A 129 -42.58 -7.69 1.15
C HIS A 129 -42.81 -7.52 -0.37
N SER A 130 -42.06 -6.59 -0.97
CA SER A 130 -42.00 -6.44 -2.43
C SER A 130 -40.74 -7.09 -3.03
N PRO A 131 -40.80 -7.75 -4.21
CA PRO A 131 -39.62 -8.34 -4.88
C PRO A 131 -38.57 -7.32 -5.35
N ASP A 132 -38.95 -6.03 -5.35
CA ASP A 132 -38.10 -4.87 -5.59
C ASP A 132 -37.05 -4.59 -4.52
N ILE A 133 -37.18 -5.21 -3.35
CA ILE A 133 -36.15 -5.07 -2.32
C ILE A 133 -34.86 -5.65 -2.89
N VAL A 134 -33.86 -4.80 -3.07
CA VAL A 134 -32.46 -5.25 -3.21
C VAL A 134 -32.13 -5.96 -1.91
N GLN A 135 -32.26 -7.29 -1.92
CA GLN A 135 -31.71 -8.11 -0.86
C GLN A 135 -30.19 -7.93 -0.91
N ASP A 136 -29.66 -7.15 0.03
CA ASP A 136 -28.26 -7.27 0.39
C ASP A 136 -28.02 -8.75 0.71
N LEU A 137 -27.24 -9.41 -0.16
CA LEU A 137 -26.88 -10.82 -0.02
C LEU A 137 -26.39 -11.03 1.42
N PRO A 138 -27.01 -11.94 2.21
CA PRO A 138 -26.84 -11.98 3.66
C PRO A 138 -25.37 -11.86 4.02
N GLN A 139 -25.03 -10.83 4.80
CA GLN A 139 -23.65 -10.63 5.24
C GLN A 139 -23.20 -11.91 5.97
N ALA A 140 -22.00 -12.39 5.66
CA ALA A 140 -21.47 -13.55 6.38
C ALA A 140 -21.37 -13.19 7.86
N GLN A 141 -21.72 -14.11 8.76
CA GLN A 141 -21.61 -13.85 10.19
C GLN A 141 -20.14 -13.56 10.55
N PRO A 142 -19.84 -12.52 11.37
CA PRO A 142 -18.47 -12.14 11.70
C PRO A 142 -17.61 -13.30 12.23
N ASP A 143 -18.21 -14.18 13.01
CA ASP A 143 -17.53 -15.27 13.73
C ASP A 143 -16.89 -16.34 12.82
N GLU A 144 -17.39 -16.54 11.59
CA GLU A 144 -16.77 -17.47 10.63
C GLU A 144 -15.58 -16.85 9.88
N GLU A 145 -15.60 -15.53 9.65
CA GLU A 145 -14.53 -14.81 8.95
C GLU A 145 -13.25 -14.70 9.81
N GLU A 146 -13.37 -14.87 11.13
CA GLU A 146 -12.23 -14.92 12.04
C GLU A 146 -11.49 -16.26 12.06
N ARG A 147 -12.19 -17.39 11.96
CA ARG A 147 -11.60 -18.74 12.05
C ARG A 147 -10.85 -19.22 10.80
N SER A 148 -11.08 -18.61 9.64
CA SER A 148 -10.53 -19.05 8.34
C SER A 148 -9.63 -18.00 7.67
N LYS A 149 -8.74 -17.35 8.43
CA LYS A 149 -7.84 -16.29 7.91
C LYS A 149 -6.57 -16.82 7.21
N HIS A 150 -6.09 -18.03 7.53
CA HIS A 150 -4.79 -18.53 7.07
C HIS A 150 -4.93 -19.76 6.16
N PHE A 151 -4.24 -19.73 5.02
CA PHE A 151 -4.15 -20.83 4.06
C PHE A 151 -2.70 -21.00 3.58
N ALA A 152 -2.37 -22.15 3.02
CA ALA A 152 -1.08 -22.41 2.37
C ALA A 152 -1.26 -23.18 1.06
N ALA A 153 -0.20 -23.32 0.28
CA ALA A 153 -0.16 -24.19 -0.89
C ALA A 153 1.23 -24.81 -1.04
N LEU A 154 1.28 -26.08 -1.48
CA LEU A 154 2.50 -26.76 -1.89
C LEU A 154 2.51 -26.90 -3.42
N LEU A 155 3.48 -26.28 -4.08
CA LEU A 155 3.59 -26.23 -5.53
C LEU A 155 4.75 -27.13 -5.98
N THR A 156 4.43 -28.27 -6.58
CA THR A 156 5.39 -29.23 -7.14
C THR A 156 4.91 -29.73 -8.51
N GLY A 157 5.76 -30.48 -9.22
CA GLY A 157 5.36 -31.15 -10.47
C GLY A 157 4.19 -32.15 -10.32
N ARG A 158 3.88 -32.59 -9.09
CA ARG A 158 2.77 -33.51 -8.78
C ARG A 158 1.46 -32.76 -8.45
N THR A 159 1.51 -31.69 -7.66
CA THR A 159 0.33 -30.83 -7.40
C THR A 159 -0.08 -30.00 -8.63
N SER A 160 0.81 -29.86 -9.61
CA SER A 160 0.52 -29.25 -10.92
C SER A 160 -0.38 -30.11 -11.85
N SER A 161 -1.06 -31.13 -11.33
CA SER A 161 -1.92 -32.05 -12.11
C SER A 161 -3.06 -31.32 -12.84
N ILE A 162 -3.62 -30.27 -12.23
CA ILE A 162 -4.69 -29.45 -12.83
C ILE A 162 -4.28 -28.82 -14.17
N LEU A 163 -3.00 -28.45 -14.34
CA LEU A 163 -2.48 -27.84 -15.56
C LEU A 163 -2.26 -28.85 -16.70
N LYS A 164 -2.26 -30.16 -16.39
CA LYS A 164 -1.99 -31.24 -17.34
C LYS A 164 -3.23 -31.71 -18.11
N ARG A 165 -4.44 -31.21 -17.76
CA ARG A 165 -5.68 -31.47 -18.51
C ARG A 165 -5.51 -31.02 -19.96
N ASP A 166 -5.93 -31.86 -20.91
CA ASP A 166 -5.63 -31.66 -22.34
C ASP A 166 -6.16 -30.33 -22.89
N ASP A 167 -7.29 -29.82 -22.39
CA ASP A 167 -7.79 -28.49 -22.72
C ASP A 167 -6.72 -27.41 -22.47
N ILE A 168 -6.05 -27.47 -21.32
CA ILE A 168 -5.22 -26.40 -20.76
C ILE A 168 -3.73 -26.59 -21.06
N ARG A 169 -3.31 -27.83 -21.34
CA ARG A 169 -1.94 -28.27 -21.60
C ARG A 169 -1.20 -27.50 -22.69
N SER A 170 -1.91 -26.89 -23.65
CA SER A 170 -1.32 -26.02 -24.68
C SER A 170 -0.80 -24.67 -24.17
N THR A 171 -1.25 -24.25 -22.98
CA THR A 171 -0.96 -22.93 -22.38
C THR A 171 0.20 -22.98 -21.39
N TYR A 172 0.40 -24.14 -20.74
CA TYR A 172 1.38 -24.33 -19.68
C TYR A 172 2.29 -25.52 -19.96
N SER A 173 3.60 -25.30 -20.08
CA SER A 173 4.58 -26.36 -19.90
C SER A 173 4.70 -26.68 -18.41
N THR A 174 4.43 -27.93 -18.03
CA THR A 174 4.70 -28.44 -16.67
C THR A 174 6.00 -29.27 -16.63
N ILE A 175 6.89 -29.09 -17.60
CA ILE A 175 8.15 -29.83 -17.69
C ILE A 175 9.13 -29.18 -16.70
N ASN A 176 9.41 -29.88 -15.59
CA ASN A 176 10.18 -29.34 -14.46
C ASN A 176 11.50 -30.12 -14.26
N PRO A 177 12.49 -29.98 -15.16
CA PRO A 177 13.68 -30.85 -15.16
C PRO A 177 14.62 -30.60 -13.97
N GLN A 178 14.57 -29.40 -13.39
CA GLN A 178 15.33 -29.04 -12.19
C GLN A 178 14.59 -29.41 -10.88
N ASN A 179 13.37 -29.95 -10.97
CA ASN A 179 12.45 -30.16 -9.85
C ASN A 179 12.37 -28.95 -8.91
N ILE A 180 11.98 -27.80 -9.48
CA ILE A 180 11.66 -26.57 -8.75
C ILE A 180 10.39 -26.80 -7.91
N VAL A 181 10.46 -26.40 -6.65
CA VAL A 181 9.40 -26.50 -5.63
C VAL A 181 9.13 -25.10 -5.12
N ALA A 182 7.88 -24.79 -4.77
CA ALA A 182 7.53 -23.59 -4.04
C ALA A 182 6.50 -23.89 -2.93
N THR A 183 6.50 -23.05 -1.91
CA THR A 183 5.52 -23.10 -0.81
C THR A 183 4.92 -21.71 -0.64
N GLY A 184 3.59 -21.64 -0.64
CA GLY A 184 2.82 -20.41 -0.52
C GLY A 184 2.16 -20.28 0.85
N ARG A 185 2.00 -19.05 1.34
CA ARG A 185 1.10 -18.69 2.44
C ARG A 185 0.14 -17.62 1.95
N PHE A 186 -1.09 -17.68 2.44
CA PHE A 186 -2.13 -16.72 2.10
C PHE A 186 -2.83 -16.29 3.39
N VAL A 187 -2.93 -14.98 3.60
CA VAL A 187 -3.58 -14.39 4.76
C VAL A 187 -4.72 -13.52 4.25
N PHE A 188 -5.95 -13.88 4.63
CA PHE A 188 -7.14 -13.13 4.30
C PHE A 188 -7.45 -12.11 5.39
N HIS A 189 -7.48 -10.83 5.03
CA HIS A 189 -7.68 -9.71 5.94
C HIS A 189 -8.43 -8.58 5.23
N LYS A 190 -9.57 -8.13 5.78
CA LYS A 190 -10.41 -7.03 5.24
C LYS A 190 -10.70 -7.12 3.73
N LYS A 191 -11.22 -8.26 3.26
CA LYS A 191 -11.43 -8.57 1.82
C LYS A 191 -10.17 -8.66 0.96
N ASN A 192 -8.98 -8.43 1.49
CA ASN A 192 -7.71 -8.58 0.75
C ASN A 192 -7.09 -9.96 1.07
N LEU A 193 -6.57 -10.64 0.05
CA LEU A 193 -5.80 -11.88 0.20
C LEU A 193 -4.31 -11.58 -0.05
N TYR A 194 -3.56 -11.40 1.03
CA TYR A 194 -2.11 -11.25 0.98
C TYR A 194 -1.51 -12.62 0.71
N TYR A 195 -0.50 -12.69 -0.15
CA TYR A 195 0.20 -13.93 -0.47
C TYR A 195 1.70 -13.76 -0.37
N SER A 196 2.37 -14.83 0.06
CA SER A 196 3.82 -14.90 0.09
C SER A 196 4.34 -16.27 -0.33
N PHE A 197 5.51 -16.32 -0.97
CA PHE A 197 6.13 -17.56 -1.43
C PHE A 197 7.62 -17.63 -1.10
N TYR A 198 8.06 -18.83 -0.72
CA TYR A 198 9.41 -19.31 -0.96
C TYR A 198 9.43 -20.21 -2.19
N ILE A 199 10.53 -20.16 -2.93
CA ILE A 199 10.82 -20.93 -4.15
C ILE A 199 12.24 -21.47 -4.01
N SER A 200 12.52 -22.63 -4.60
CA SER A 200 13.88 -23.18 -4.74
C SER A 200 14.92 -22.14 -5.14
N ASP A 201 16.06 -22.09 -4.43
CA ASP A 201 17.17 -21.15 -4.70
C ASP A 201 17.74 -21.27 -6.12
N LYS A 202 17.60 -22.45 -6.75
CA LYS A 202 18.01 -22.73 -8.14
C LYS A 202 17.11 -22.09 -9.20
N ALA A 203 15.94 -21.56 -8.82
CA ALA A 203 14.96 -20.98 -9.74
C ALA A 203 15.10 -19.45 -9.79
N PRO A 204 15.04 -18.83 -10.98
CA PRO A 204 14.89 -17.38 -11.07
C PRO A 204 13.51 -16.95 -10.56
N ARG A 205 13.33 -15.64 -10.31
CA ARG A 205 12.03 -15.09 -9.91
C ARG A 205 10.97 -15.32 -11.02
N PRO A 206 9.77 -15.84 -10.69
CA PRO A 206 8.68 -16.03 -11.66
C PRO A 206 8.20 -14.70 -12.26
N ARG A 207 7.68 -14.76 -13.48
CA ARG A 207 7.09 -13.63 -14.20
C ARG A 207 5.77 -13.17 -13.58
N ALA A 208 4.93 -14.12 -13.17
CA ALA A 208 3.57 -13.86 -12.72
C ALA A 208 3.07 -14.95 -11.77
N ILE A 209 2.04 -14.60 -10.99
CA ILE A 209 1.15 -15.53 -10.30
C ILE A 209 -0.23 -15.46 -10.93
N GLN A 210 -0.87 -16.62 -11.10
CA GLN A 210 -2.29 -16.73 -11.43
C GLN A 210 -3.04 -17.45 -10.32
N PHE A 211 -4.25 -16.97 -10.04
CA PHE A 211 -5.24 -17.67 -9.24
C PHE A 211 -6.23 -18.34 -10.19
N VAL A 212 -6.38 -19.66 -10.07
CA VAL A 212 -7.29 -20.45 -10.92
C VAL A 212 -8.25 -21.27 -10.08
N ASP A 213 -9.46 -21.51 -10.58
CA ASP A 213 -10.41 -22.44 -9.95
C ASP A 213 -10.04 -23.91 -10.22
N ASN A 214 -10.84 -24.83 -9.69
CA ASN A 214 -10.68 -26.28 -9.91
C ASN A 214 -11.03 -26.76 -11.34
N GLN A 215 -11.59 -25.89 -12.19
CA GLN A 215 -11.82 -26.14 -13.61
C GLN A 215 -10.63 -25.68 -14.47
N GLY A 216 -9.85 -24.72 -13.96
CA GLY A 216 -8.71 -24.09 -14.64
C GLY A 216 -9.06 -22.76 -15.31
N ASN A 217 -10.16 -22.10 -14.93
CA ASN A 217 -10.45 -20.73 -15.31
C ASN A 217 -9.55 -19.77 -14.52
N ILE A 218 -9.06 -18.73 -15.18
CA ILE A 218 -8.20 -17.71 -14.56
C ILE A 218 -9.09 -16.67 -13.88
N LEU A 219 -9.03 -16.66 -12.55
CA LEU A 219 -9.76 -15.73 -11.69
C LEU A 219 -9.03 -14.38 -11.61
N GLU A 220 -7.70 -14.40 -11.49
CA GLU A 220 -6.84 -13.21 -11.43
C GLU A 220 -5.39 -13.52 -11.86
N GLU A 221 -4.66 -12.51 -12.38
CA GLU A 221 -3.22 -12.63 -12.71
C GLU A 221 -2.44 -11.37 -12.29
N HIS A 222 -1.42 -11.53 -11.43
CA HIS A 222 -0.54 -10.44 -11.03
C HIS A 222 0.88 -10.59 -11.61
N PRO A 223 1.47 -9.52 -12.18
CA PRO A 223 2.87 -9.51 -12.62
C PRO A 223 3.84 -9.40 -11.44
N LEU A 224 4.79 -10.32 -11.37
CA LEU A 224 5.83 -10.40 -10.33
C LEU A 224 7.20 -9.88 -10.79
N VAL A 225 7.35 -9.55 -12.09
CA VAL A 225 8.56 -8.94 -12.65
C VAL A 225 8.81 -7.58 -12.01
N ILE A 226 10.03 -7.39 -11.50
CA ILE A 226 10.55 -6.10 -11.05
C ILE A 226 11.32 -5.47 -12.22
N PRO A 227 11.12 -4.19 -12.58
CA PRO A 227 11.86 -3.54 -13.66
C PRO A 227 13.38 -3.55 -13.39
N PRO A 228 14.23 -3.78 -14.40
CA PRO A 228 15.69 -3.83 -14.21
C PRO A 228 16.32 -2.49 -13.81
N GLU A 229 15.68 -1.37 -14.16
CA GLU A 229 16.06 -0.01 -13.74
C GLU A 229 15.21 0.53 -12.58
N GLY A 230 14.40 -0.33 -11.94
CA GLY A 230 13.65 0.01 -10.73
C GLY A 230 14.40 -0.41 -9.47
N PRO A 231 14.20 0.26 -8.33
CA PRO A 231 14.74 -0.23 -7.06
C PRO A 231 14.11 -1.59 -6.72
N PHE A 232 14.96 -2.60 -6.54
CA PHE A 232 14.52 -3.86 -5.93
C PHE A 232 13.88 -3.57 -4.58
N SER A 233 12.79 -4.28 -4.28
CA SER A 233 12.18 -4.21 -2.95
C SER A 233 13.20 -4.58 -1.87
N VAL A 234 13.50 -3.62 -1.00
CA VAL A 234 14.42 -3.81 0.13
C VAL A 234 13.98 -5.01 0.97
N TYR A 235 12.67 -5.14 1.21
CA TYR A 235 12.08 -6.28 1.93
C TYR A 235 12.27 -7.61 1.19
N GLN A 236 11.85 -7.71 -0.07
CA GLN A 236 11.92 -8.99 -0.80
C GLN A 236 13.37 -9.43 -1.11
N ASN A 237 14.28 -8.47 -1.29
CA ASN A 237 15.71 -8.75 -1.43
C ASN A 237 16.33 -9.23 -0.10
N ALA A 238 16.01 -8.58 1.02
CA ALA A 238 16.50 -8.98 2.35
C ALA A 238 15.90 -10.31 2.86
N THR A 239 14.70 -10.69 2.41
CA THR A 239 13.99 -11.90 2.87
C THR A 239 14.02 -13.08 1.90
N GLY A 240 14.34 -12.84 0.62
CA GLY A 240 14.18 -13.84 -0.46
C GLY A 240 12.73 -14.18 -0.80
N LYS A 241 11.75 -13.59 -0.13
CA LYS A 241 10.32 -13.89 -0.29
C LYS A 241 9.72 -13.15 -1.48
N ILE A 242 8.76 -13.78 -2.15
CA ILE A 242 7.88 -13.08 -3.10
C ILE A 242 6.58 -12.77 -2.39
N CYS A 243 6.29 -11.48 -2.19
CA CYS A 243 5.05 -10.98 -1.58
C CYS A 243 4.15 -10.31 -2.64
N GLY A 244 2.85 -10.37 -2.42
CA GLY A 244 1.85 -9.59 -3.15
C GLY A 244 0.50 -9.61 -2.44
N VAL A 245 -0.49 -8.93 -3.01
CA VAL A 245 -1.86 -8.92 -2.49
C VAL A 245 -2.88 -8.99 -3.62
N TRP A 246 -3.93 -9.77 -3.44
CA TRP A 246 -5.16 -9.64 -4.21
C TRP A 246 -6.11 -8.74 -3.41
N ARG A 247 -6.25 -7.48 -3.82
CA ARG A 247 -7.14 -6.53 -3.15
C ARG A 247 -8.59 -6.81 -3.53
N ARG A 248 -9.51 -6.62 -2.57
CA ARG A 248 -10.98 -6.67 -2.77
C ARG A 248 -11.48 -7.97 -3.44
N VAL A 249 -11.08 -9.13 -2.91
CA VAL A 249 -11.46 -10.46 -3.43
C VAL A 249 -13.00 -10.61 -3.45
N PRO A 250 -13.61 -10.84 -4.63
CA PRO A 250 -15.05 -11.00 -4.78
C PRO A 250 -15.66 -12.10 -3.90
N ARG A 251 -16.92 -11.92 -3.47
CA ARG A 251 -17.63 -12.85 -2.58
C ARG A 251 -17.60 -14.31 -3.05
N ASP A 252 -17.74 -14.57 -4.34
CA ASP A 252 -17.74 -15.93 -4.88
C ASP A 252 -16.35 -16.56 -4.87
N TYR A 253 -15.30 -15.79 -5.13
CA TYR A 253 -13.92 -16.30 -5.02
C TYR A 253 -13.52 -16.53 -3.55
N ARG A 254 -14.08 -15.77 -2.61
CA ARG A 254 -13.98 -16.05 -1.17
C ARG A 254 -14.66 -17.35 -0.76
N ARG A 255 -15.70 -17.81 -1.48
CA ARG A 255 -16.27 -19.16 -1.31
C ARG A 255 -15.28 -20.21 -1.82
N LEU A 256 -14.81 -20.09 -3.07
CA LEU A 256 -13.82 -20.99 -3.67
C LEU A 256 -12.57 -21.19 -2.79
N LEU A 257 -12.09 -20.12 -2.13
CA LEU A 257 -10.96 -20.17 -1.20
C LEU A 257 -11.27 -20.94 0.10
N ARG A 258 -12.49 -20.84 0.65
CA ARG A 258 -12.87 -21.55 1.87
C ARG A 258 -13.19 -23.02 1.65
N ASP A 259 -13.61 -23.35 0.43
CA ASP A 259 -13.99 -24.70 -0.01
C ASP A 259 -12.79 -25.46 -0.63
N ASP A 260 -11.56 -24.94 -0.48
CA ASP A 260 -10.30 -25.46 -1.02
C ASP A 260 -10.31 -25.71 -2.56
N MET A 261 -11.15 -24.96 -3.29
CA MET A 261 -11.35 -25.07 -4.75
C MET A 261 -10.53 -24.06 -5.58
N MET A 262 -9.60 -23.34 -4.95
CA MET A 262 -8.72 -22.38 -5.61
C MET A 262 -7.28 -22.90 -5.64
N ASN A 263 -6.56 -22.69 -6.74
CA ASN A 263 -5.16 -23.07 -6.91
C ASN A 263 -4.32 -21.81 -7.19
N ALA A 264 -3.11 -21.77 -6.62
CA ALA A 264 -2.09 -20.79 -6.98
C ALA A 264 -1.16 -21.39 -8.03
N VAL A 265 -0.84 -20.62 -9.06
CA VAL A 265 0.05 -21.01 -10.16
C VAL A 265 1.19 -19.99 -10.30
N LEU A 266 2.44 -20.44 -10.25
CA LEU A 266 3.62 -19.63 -10.54
C LEU A 266 4.09 -19.89 -11.97
N LEU A 267 4.44 -18.82 -12.69
CA LEU A 267 4.77 -18.87 -14.12
C LEU A 267 6.16 -18.32 -14.43
N TRP A 268 6.91 -19.04 -15.26
CA TRP A 268 8.19 -18.63 -15.83
C TRP A 268 8.15 -18.61 -17.36
N GLY A 269 9.09 -17.88 -17.96
CA GLY A 269 9.20 -17.72 -19.40
C GLY A 269 8.34 -16.59 -19.97
N GLY A 270 8.03 -16.69 -21.25
CA GLY A 270 7.34 -15.67 -22.05
C GLY A 270 5.96 -15.19 -21.55
N LYS A 271 5.50 -14.08 -22.15
CA LYS A 271 4.19 -13.46 -21.84
C LYS A 271 2.99 -14.29 -22.31
N TYR A 272 3.13 -15.02 -23.41
CA TYR A 272 2.02 -15.74 -24.08
C TYR A 272 2.05 -17.26 -23.88
N GLN A 273 3.19 -17.83 -23.48
CA GLN A 273 3.37 -19.24 -23.21
C GLN A 273 4.30 -19.37 -22.00
N ALA A 274 3.89 -20.15 -21.00
CA ALA A 274 4.73 -20.44 -19.84
C ALA A 274 5.68 -21.59 -20.18
N GLU A 275 6.98 -21.35 -20.07
CA GLU A 275 8.05 -22.35 -20.27
C GLU A 275 8.12 -23.35 -19.11
N LEU A 276 7.77 -22.87 -17.92
CA LEU A 276 7.48 -23.67 -16.74
C LEU A 276 6.29 -23.03 -16.00
N ALA A 277 5.35 -23.87 -15.58
CA ALA A 277 4.32 -23.55 -14.60
C ALA A 277 4.30 -24.63 -13.52
N ILE A 278 4.29 -24.21 -12.25
CA ILE A 278 3.96 -25.08 -11.12
C ILE A 278 2.71 -24.53 -10.41
N ALA A 279 1.82 -25.43 -10.01
CA ALA A 279 0.58 -25.10 -9.33
C ALA A 279 0.38 -25.96 -8.09
N GLY A 280 -0.47 -25.49 -7.18
CA GLY A 280 -0.92 -26.25 -6.03
C GLY A 280 -2.22 -25.68 -5.44
N PRO A 281 -3.05 -26.53 -4.82
CA PRO A 281 -4.28 -26.10 -4.18
C PRO A 281 -3.97 -25.22 -2.98
N ILE A 282 -4.75 -24.15 -2.83
CA ILE A 282 -4.76 -23.29 -1.66
C ILE A 282 -5.74 -23.91 -0.68
N GLY A 283 -5.26 -24.28 0.51
CA GLY A 283 -6.06 -24.94 1.52
C GLY A 283 -5.55 -24.70 2.95
N LYS A 284 -6.29 -25.22 3.92
CA LYS A 284 -6.00 -25.06 5.35
C LYS A 284 -5.13 -26.22 5.85
N TYR A 285 -4.17 -25.93 6.71
CA TYR A 285 -3.26 -26.93 7.29
C TYR A 285 -3.16 -26.80 8.82
N PRO A 286 -2.88 -27.90 9.54
CA PRO A 286 -2.61 -27.88 10.98
C PRO A 286 -1.51 -26.89 11.37
N ALA A 287 -1.62 -26.32 12.58
CA ALA A 287 -0.73 -25.31 13.18
C ALA A 287 -0.37 -24.06 12.35
N LEU A 288 -0.95 -23.86 11.16
CA LEU A 288 -0.66 -22.72 10.29
C LEU A 288 -0.82 -21.33 10.97
N PRO A 289 -1.83 -21.07 11.84
CA PRO A 289 -1.91 -19.82 12.59
C PRO A 289 -0.84 -19.63 13.67
N GLN A 290 -0.10 -20.69 14.01
CA GLN A 290 0.98 -20.71 15.01
C GLN A 290 2.35 -20.92 14.35
N GLU A 291 2.47 -20.71 13.03
CA GLU A 291 3.73 -20.83 12.30
C GLU A 291 4.74 -19.76 12.78
N LEU A 292 5.89 -20.22 13.28
CA LEU A 292 7.02 -19.37 13.71
C LEU A 292 8.20 -19.49 12.73
N PHE A 293 8.40 -20.70 12.20
CA PHE A 293 9.40 -21.04 11.20
C PHE A 293 8.79 -21.89 10.10
N SER A 294 9.44 -21.91 8.94
CA SER A 294 9.03 -22.75 7.82
C SER A 294 10.24 -23.48 7.23
N SER A 295 9.99 -24.55 6.49
CA SER A 295 10.98 -25.14 5.60
C SER A 295 10.37 -25.47 4.25
N LEU A 296 11.17 -25.28 3.19
CA LEU A 296 10.89 -25.77 1.84
C LEU A 296 11.69 -27.06 1.65
N LEU A 297 11.01 -28.18 1.44
CA LEU A 297 11.63 -29.50 1.34
C LEU A 297 11.80 -29.90 -0.13
N GLU A 298 13.03 -30.20 -0.51
CA GLU A 298 13.40 -30.63 -1.86
C GLU A 298 14.04 -32.03 -1.84
N PRO A 299 14.07 -32.77 -2.97
CA PRO A 299 14.82 -34.02 -3.07
C PRO A 299 16.27 -33.83 -2.63
N ALA A 300 16.71 -34.65 -1.67
CA ALA A 300 18.04 -34.53 -1.10
C ALA A 300 19.13 -34.90 -2.13
N PRO A 301 20.34 -34.32 -2.04
CA PRO A 301 21.47 -34.76 -2.84
C PRO A 301 21.71 -36.28 -2.72
N GLY A 302 22.00 -36.92 -3.84
CA GLY A 302 22.21 -38.38 -3.95
C GLY A 302 20.95 -39.22 -4.14
N THR A 303 19.74 -38.64 -4.10
CA THR A 303 18.49 -39.38 -4.37
C THR A 303 18.29 -39.70 -5.86
N ASN A 304 17.40 -40.66 -6.17
CA ASN A 304 17.11 -41.04 -7.54
C ASN A 304 16.22 -39.98 -8.23
N PRO A 305 16.70 -39.26 -9.28
CA PRO A 305 15.95 -38.17 -9.89
C PRO A 305 14.65 -38.59 -10.58
N GLU A 306 14.58 -39.83 -11.10
CA GLU A 306 13.39 -40.33 -11.80
C GLU A 306 12.25 -40.61 -10.81
N GLN A 307 12.57 -41.26 -9.68
CA GLN A 307 11.59 -41.57 -8.64
C GLN A 307 11.15 -40.31 -7.87
N MET A 308 12.08 -39.38 -7.66
CA MET A 308 11.84 -38.10 -7.00
C MET A 308 11.26 -37.01 -7.93
N ASN A 309 10.93 -37.34 -9.18
CA ASN A 309 10.36 -36.36 -10.11
C ASN A 309 9.02 -35.79 -9.59
N GLY A 310 8.94 -34.47 -9.53
CA GLY A 310 7.81 -33.72 -8.97
C GLY A 310 7.62 -33.86 -7.46
N ALA A 311 8.57 -34.47 -6.74
CA ALA A 311 8.53 -34.62 -5.28
C ALA A 311 8.95 -33.32 -4.58
N GLY A 312 8.41 -33.09 -3.38
CA GLY A 312 8.76 -31.96 -2.55
C GLY A 312 7.83 -31.84 -1.36
N GLY A 313 8.04 -30.81 -0.54
CA GLY A 313 7.20 -30.56 0.62
C GLY A 313 7.42 -29.19 1.25
N THR A 314 6.66 -28.93 2.31
CA THR A 314 6.85 -27.79 3.19
C THR A 314 6.60 -28.21 4.62
N ALA A 315 7.48 -27.81 5.54
CA ALA A 315 7.27 -27.96 6.97
C ALA A 315 6.77 -26.62 7.53
N ILE A 316 5.66 -26.67 8.24
CA ILE A 316 5.15 -25.61 9.13
C ILE A 316 5.67 -25.96 10.52
N VAL A 317 6.39 -25.04 11.14
CA VAL A 317 7.07 -25.28 12.42
C VAL A 317 6.57 -24.30 13.46
N SER A 318 6.08 -24.86 14.56
CA SER A 318 5.66 -24.12 15.75
C SER A 318 6.44 -24.63 16.97
N THR A 319 6.71 -23.74 17.91
CA THR A 319 7.42 -24.06 19.16
C THR A 319 6.63 -23.50 20.34
N LYS A 320 6.83 -24.11 21.51
CA LYS A 320 6.40 -23.53 22.79
C LYS A 320 7.61 -23.49 23.71
N SER A 321 8.08 -22.29 24.02
CA SER A 321 9.15 -22.09 25.00
C SER A 321 8.56 -22.02 26.41
N GLY A 322 9.22 -22.67 27.37
CA GLY A 322 8.74 -22.70 28.75
C GLY A 322 9.41 -23.82 29.57
N VAL A 323 8.79 -24.18 30.69
CA VAL A 323 9.25 -25.27 31.58
C VAL A 323 9.36 -26.59 30.81
N THR A 324 8.36 -26.87 29.96
CA THR A 324 8.33 -28.02 29.03
C THR A 324 8.46 -27.52 27.59
N SER A 325 9.69 -27.19 27.19
CA SER A 325 9.98 -26.71 25.84
C SER A 325 9.73 -27.81 24.79
N SER A 326 9.05 -27.48 23.70
CA SER A 326 8.62 -28.46 22.68
C SER A 326 8.52 -27.87 21.27
N ILE A 327 8.64 -28.75 20.28
CA ILE A 327 8.42 -28.48 18.85
C ILE A 327 7.23 -29.28 18.33
N TYR A 328 6.46 -28.66 17.43
CA TYR A 328 5.42 -29.32 16.67
C TYR A 328 5.61 -28.99 15.18
N LEU A 329 5.77 -30.07 14.39
CA LEU A 329 6.03 -30.05 12.96
C LEU A 329 4.80 -30.54 12.22
N THR A 330 4.25 -29.73 11.33
CA THR A 330 3.26 -30.17 10.32
C THR A 330 3.95 -30.18 8.97
N ILE A 331 4.14 -31.37 8.40
CA ILE A 331 4.85 -31.56 7.14
C ILE A 331 3.84 -31.93 6.06
N VAL A 332 3.72 -31.06 5.06
CA VAL A 332 2.89 -31.24 3.86
C VAL A 332 3.82 -31.67 2.74
N LEU A 333 3.64 -32.85 2.15
CA LEU A 333 4.62 -33.43 1.23
C LEU A 333 4.02 -34.31 0.13
N ASN A 334 4.83 -34.60 -0.89
CA ASN A 334 4.56 -35.62 -1.90
C ASN A 334 5.85 -36.25 -2.46
N GLY A 335 5.69 -37.40 -3.12
CA GLY A 335 6.73 -38.02 -3.93
C GLY A 335 7.84 -38.79 -3.21
N ILE A 336 7.66 -39.13 -1.94
CA ILE A 336 8.58 -39.99 -1.15
C ILE A 336 8.07 -41.44 -1.02
N PHE A 337 7.18 -41.87 -1.92
CA PHE A 337 6.53 -43.18 -1.91
C PHE A 337 6.85 -43.95 -3.20
N SER A 338 7.19 -45.23 -3.07
CA SER A 338 7.34 -46.19 -4.18
C SER A 338 5.96 -46.47 -4.81
N PRO A 339 5.88 -46.89 -6.09
CA PRO A 339 4.63 -47.40 -6.67
C PRO A 339 4.02 -48.58 -5.89
N ASP A 340 4.86 -49.34 -5.18
CA ASP A 340 4.48 -50.49 -4.34
C ASP A 340 3.94 -50.09 -2.94
N ASP A 341 4.07 -48.80 -2.57
CA ASP A 341 3.75 -48.28 -1.24
C ASP A 341 2.26 -47.93 -1.13
N ILE A 342 1.40 -48.95 -1.11
CA ILE A 342 -0.08 -48.80 -1.20
C ILE A 342 -0.73 -48.42 0.15
N ALA A 343 -0.21 -48.94 1.27
CA ALA A 343 -0.77 -48.73 2.61
C ALA A 343 0.28 -48.86 3.73
N ASP A 344 -0.02 -48.25 4.89
CA ASP A 344 0.77 -48.27 6.14
C ASP A 344 2.28 -48.08 5.95
N VAL A 345 2.64 -47.02 5.22
CA VAL A 345 4.01 -46.78 4.78
C VAL A 345 4.81 -46.06 5.86
N PRO A 346 5.90 -46.66 6.39
CA PRO A 346 6.72 -46.03 7.41
C PRO A 346 7.69 -45.02 6.80
N LEU A 347 7.60 -43.77 7.25
CA LEU A 347 8.51 -42.69 6.95
C LEU A 347 9.32 -42.34 8.20
N ASN A 348 10.58 -41.97 8.01
CA ASN A 348 11.45 -41.49 9.07
C ASN A 348 11.57 -39.96 8.97
N ILE A 349 11.22 -39.25 10.03
CA ILE A 349 11.32 -37.80 10.14
C ILE A 349 12.49 -37.50 11.07
N ARG A 350 13.51 -36.79 10.57
CA ARG A 350 14.62 -36.28 11.38
C ARG A 350 14.65 -34.76 11.42
N LEU A 351 15.05 -34.22 12.56
CA LEU A 351 15.59 -32.87 12.69
C LEU A 351 17.08 -33.01 12.99
N GLU A 352 17.93 -32.69 12.02
CA GLU A 352 19.40 -32.82 12.12
C GLU A 352 20.08 -31.46 11.96
N MET A 353 21.26 -31.29 12.57
CA MET A 353 22.07 -30.10 12.34
C MET A 353 22.60 -30.10 10.91
N GLN A 354 22.73 -28.94 10.27
CA GLN A 354 23.10 -28.81 8.84
C GLN A 354 24.39 -29.54 8.45
N ASN A 355 25.36 -29.64 9.37
CA ASN A 355 26.62 -30.36 9.17
C ASN A 355 26.51 -31.90 9.27
N LYS A 356 25.35 -32.42 9.72
CA LYS A 356 25.06 -33.83 10.04
C LYS A 356 25.79 -34.42 11.26
N ASP A 357 26.47 -33.59 12.04
CA ASP A 357 27.19 -34.03 13.26
C ASP A 357 26.24 -34.48 14.40
N GLN A 358 24.97 -34.07 14.37
CA GLN A 358 23.99 -34.34 15.44
C GLN A 358 22.56 -34.44 14.90
N VAL A 359 21.84 -35.49 15.33
CA VAL A 359 20.38 -35.63 15.20
C VAL A 359 19.74 -35.20 16.51
N ILE A 360 18.73 -34.33 16.43
CA ILE A 360 18.01 -33.74 17.58
C ILE A 360 16.67 -34.45 17.80
N LEU A 361 16.00 -34.82 16.71
CA LEU A 361 14.75 -35.57 16.71
C LEU A 361 14.84 -36.66 15.64
N GLU A 362 14.37 -37.86 15.96
CA GLU A 362 14.10 -38.93 15.00
C GLU A 362 12.78 -39.61 15.39
N GLU A 363 11.81 -39.61 14.49
CA GLU A 363 10.47 -40.17 14.72
C GLU A 363 9.98 -40.92 13.47
N THR A 364 9.49 -42.15 13.65
CA THR A 364 8.90 -42.94 12.56
C THR A 364 7.39 -42.77 12.54
N GLN A 365 6.85 -42.12 11.51
CA GLN A 365 5.40 -41.98 11.29
C GLN A 365 4.90 -42.91 10.18
N ARG A 366 3.63 -43.35 10.27
CA ARG A 366 3.01 -44.27 9.29
C ARG A 366 1.90 -43.58 8.50
N VAL A 367 2.06 -43.51 7.19
CA VAL A 367 1.04 -42.99 6.26
C VAL A 367 0.09 -44.14 5.88
N LYS A 368 -1.13 -44.11 6.42
CA LYS A 368 -2.14 -45.18 6.25
C LYS A 368 -2.43 -45.49 4.77
N LYS A 369 -2.59 -44.46 3.95
CA LYS A 369 -2.83 -44.54 2.51
C LYS A 369 -2.19 -43.33 1.82
N PRO A 370 -1.05 -43.49 1.13
CA PRO A 370 -0.41 -42.37 0.45
C PRO A 370 -1.28 -41.81 -0.68
N ALA A 371 -1.43 -40.49 -0.69
CA ALA A 371 -1.97 -39.75 -1.83
C ALA A 371 -0.84 -39.36 -2.79
N HIS A 372 -1.16 -39.25 -4.08
CA HIS A 372 -0.17 -38.91 -5.12
C HIS A 372 0.25 -37.43 -5.06
N ASP A 373 -0.67 -36.55 -4.67
CA ASP A 373 -0.60 -35.10 -4.74
C ASP A 373 -0.20 -34.45 -3.41
N ILE A 374 -0.87 -34.73 -2.30
CA ILE A 374 -0.58 -34.12 -0.98
C ILE A 374 -0.80 -35.13 0.16
N ASN A 375 0.20 -35.25 1.03
CA ASN A 375 0.11 -35.99 2.30
C ASN A 375 0.49 -35.04 3.44
N ILE A 376 -0.16 -35.20 4.60
CA ILE A 376 0.12 -34.39 5.79
C ILE A 376 0.61 -35.33 6.90
N ILE A 377 1.69 -34.93 7.57
CA ILE A 377 2.28 -35.65 8.71
C ILE A 377 2.44 -34.65 9.86
N GLU A 378 2.03 -35.06 11.05
CA GLU A 378 2.20 -34.29 12.28
C GLU A 378 3.16 -35.03 13.22
N VAL A 379 4.13 -34.30 13.78
CA VAL A 379 5.18 -34.81 14.67
C VAL A 379 5.35 -33.83 15.83
N SER A 380 5.47 -34.34 17.05
CA SER A 380 5.60 -33.51 18.26
C SER A 380 6.62 -34.08 19.23
N SER A 381 7.61 -33.29 19.63
CA SER A 381 8.68 -33.74 20.53
C SER A 381 9.07 -32.66 21.55
N PRO A 382 9.44 -33.03 22.78
CA PRO A 382 10.18 -32.13 23.67
C PRO A 382 11.54 -31.77 23.04
N LEU A 383 11.99 -30.53 23.25
CA LEU A 383 13.32 -30.04 22.83
C LEU A 383 13.99 -29.28 23.97
N SER A 384 15.33 -29.25 23.99
CA SER A 384 16.05 -28.37 24.91
C SER A 384 16.01 -26.92 24.43
N VAL A 385 16.22 -25.98 25.36
CA VAL A 385 16.35 -24.55 25.05
C VAL A 385 17.56 -24.27 24.15
N ASN A 386 18.57 -25.16 24.12
CA ASN A 386 19.71 -25.04 23.21
C ASN A 386 19.33 -25.45 21.79
N ASP A 387 18.53 -26.50 21.61
CA ASP A 387 18.05 -26.94 20.30
C ASP A 387 17.12 -25.89 19.68
N LEU A 388 16.23 -25.30 20.50
CA LEU A 388 15.41 -24.16 20.07
C LEU A 388 16.26 -22.97 19.60
N ARG A 389 17.42 -22.70 20.22
CA ARG A 389 18.38 -21.67 19.73
C ARG A 389 19.10 -22.08 18.45
N LEU A 390 19.23 -23.36 18.12
CA LEU A 390 19.75 -23.79 16.82
C LEU A 390 18.69 -23.63 15.73
N LEU A 391 17.42 -23.88 16.06
CA LEU A 391 16.26 -23.64 15.21
C LEU A 391 16.16 -22.15 14.82
N THR A 392 16.22 -21.24 15.81
CA THR A 392 16.12 -19.78 15.54
C THR A 392 17.30 -19.21 14.74
N ARG A 393 18.43 -19.92 14.70
CA ARG A 393 19.65 -19.55 13.95
C ARG A 393 19.74 -20.20 12.57
N GLY A 394 18.68 -20.86 12.11
CA GLY A 394 18.63 -21.53 10.80
C GLY A 394 19.63 -22.69 10.64
N LYS A 395 20.08 -23.31 11.74
CA LYS A 395 21.11 -24.36 11.71
C LYS A 395 20.55 -25.78 11.60
N LEU A 396 19.23 -25.93 11.61
CA LEU A 396 18.55 -27.23 11.61
C LEU A 396 17.91 -27.50 10.26
N THR A 397 17.98 -28.77 9.86
CA THR A 397 17.42 -29.30 8.61
C THR A 397 16.35 -30.32 8.97
N VAL A 398 15.15 -30.16 8.42
CA VAL A 398 14.12 -31.20 8.45
C VAL A 398 14.41 -32.17 7.31
N VAL A 399 14.47 -33.46 7.62
CA VAL A 399 14.66 -34.54 6.67
C VAL A 399 13.49 -35.52 6.78
N VAL A 400 12.92 -35.91 5.65
CA VAL A 400 11.90 -36.96 5.58
C VAL A 400 12.31 -37.99 4.54
N GLU A 401 12.45 -39.24 4.95
CA GLU A 401 12.90 -40.35 4.09
C GLU A 401 12.01 -41.58 4.22
N SER A 402 11.93 -42.37 3.15
CA SER A 402 11.29 -43.68 3.19
C SER A 402 12.12 -44.66 3.99
N LYS A 403 11.56 -45.27 5.04
CA LYS A 403 12.24 -46.29 5.83
C LYS A 403 12.55 -47.56 5.01
N ARG A 404 11.90 -47.75 3.85
CA ARG A 404 12.14 -48.87 2.92
C ARG A 404 13.26 -48.59 1.91
N LYS A 405 13.45 -47.32 1.50
CA LYS A 405 14.40 -46.89 0.46
C LYS A 405 15.04 -45.54 0.82
N PRO A 406 15.80 -45.42 1.94
CA PRO A 406 16.22 -44.12 2.48
C PRO A 406 17.21 -43.37 1.58
N GLU A 407 18.03 -44.07 0.80
CA GLU A 407 18.98 -43.45 -0.14
C GLU A 407 18.28 -42.91 -1.41
N ALA A 408 17.22 -43.60 -1.87
CA ALA A 408 16.53 -43.24 -3.11
C ALA A 408 15.40 -42.21 -2.90
N LEU A 409 14.67 -42.31 -1.77
CA LEU A 409 13.45 -41.54 -1.48
C LEU A 409 13.63 -40.69 -0.22
N ARG A 410 14.19 -39.49 -0.37
CA ARG A 410 14.45 -38.54 0.72
C ARG A 410 14.25 -37.09 0.27
N ILE A 411 13.47 -36.32 1.02
CA ILE A 411 13.41 -34.86 0.92
C ILE A 411 14.05 -34.21 2.15
N GLN A 412 14.65 -33.04 1.97
CA GLN A 412 15.24 -32.27 3.06
C GLN A 412 15.07 -30.76 2.82
N GLY A 413 15.09 -29.97 3.88
CA GLY A 413 15.09 -28.51 3.81
C GLY A 413 15.56 -27.86 5.10
N ILE A 414 16.21 -26.70 4.98
CA ILE A 414 16.66 -25.90 6.12
C ILE A 414 15.45 -25.24 6.78
N VAL A 415 15.41 -25.17 8.11
CA VAL A 415 14.40 -24.38 8.83
C VAL A 415 14.80 -22.90 8.79
N GLN A 416 13.91 -22.05 8.29
CA GLN A 416 14.12 -20.62 8.09
C GLN A 416 12.95 -19.83 8.70
N THR A 417 12.97 -18.50 8.58
CA THR A 417 11.88 -17.64 9.06
C THR A 417 10.55 -18.01 8.38
N ARG A 418 9.41 -17.75 9.02
CA ARG A 418 8.11 -18.15 8.47
C ARG A 418 7.86 -17.52 7.10
N VAL A 419 7.22 -18.26 6.20
CA VAL A 419 7.00 -17.85 4.79
C VAL A 419 6.17 -16.55 4.68
N ALA A 420 5.33 -16.24 5.65
CA ALA A 420 4.50 -15.02 5.67
C ALA A 420 5.31 -13.74 5.38
N CYS A 421 4.77 -12.85 4.54
CA CYS A 421 5.35 -11.52 4.31
C CYS A 421 4.65 -10.49 5.21
N GLU A 422 5.39 -9.99 6.20
CA GLU A 422 4.92 -8.98 7.14
C GLU A 422 6.05 -8.08 7.63
N VAL A 423 5.69 -6.88 8.06
CA VAL A 423 6.52 -5.99 8.86
C VAL A 423 5.82 -5.74 10.20
N PHE A 424 6.57 -5.68 11.29
CA PHE A 424 6.04 -5.33 12.59
C PHE A 424 6.24 -3.83 12.79
N GLN A 425 5.21 -3.14 13.28
CA GLN A 425 5.21 -1.67 13.36
C GLN A 425 4.56 -1.18 14.65
N THR A 426 4.95 0.00 15.12
CA THR A 426 4.29 0.69 16.24
C THR A 426 4.51 2.20 16.17
N LEU A 427 3.59 2.94 16.80
CA LEU A 427 3.79 4.33 17.20
C LEU A 427 4.43 4.39 18.59
N LEU A 428 5.28 5.39 18.82
CA LEU A 428 5.87 5.70 20.12
C LEU A 428 5.16 6.93 20.68
N THR A 429 4.43 6.74 21.76
CA THR A 429 3.71 7.81 22.47
C THR A 429 3.81 7.59 23.98
N SER A 430 3.54 8.63 24.77
CA SER A 430 3.38 8.48 26.21
C SER A 430 1.98 7.92 26.52
N HIS A 431 1.90 6.85 27.32
CA HIS A 431 0.62 6.29 27.77
C HIS A 431 0.02 7.01 28.99
N ASN A 432 0.79 7.89 29.64
CA ASN A 432 0.27 8.76 30.69
C ASN A 432 -0.41 9.99 30.05
N PRO A 433 -1.74 10.18 30.20
CA PRO A 433 -2.45 11.31 29.60
C PRO A 433 -2.03 12.66 30.20
N GLU A 434 -1.47 12.70 31.40
CA GLU A 434 -0.92 13.90 32.04
C GLU A 434 0.52 14.21 31.58
N SER A 435 1.12 13.33 30.78
CA SER A 435 2.49 13.48 30.30
C SER A 435 2.63 14.71 29.41
N ARG A 436 3.54 15.61 29.83
CA ARG A 436 3.89 16.83 29.09
C ARG A 436 4.98 16.59 28.05
N THR A 437 5.40 15.35 27.84
CA THR A 437 6.38 15.03 26.78
C THR A 437 5.76 15.29 25.40
N ASP A 438 6.54 15.97 24.56
CA ASP A 438 6.36 16.13 23.13
C ASP A 438 7.23 15.14 22.33
N THR A 439 8.07 14.36 23.03
CA THR A 439 8.77 13.22 22.45
C THR A 439 7.74 12.26 21.87
N THR A 440 7.89 11.97 20.59
CA THR A 440 7.01 11.08 19.82
C THR A 440 7.86 10.30 18.81
N GLY A 441 7.28 9.29 18.17
CA GLY A 441 7.99 8.57 17.11
C GLY A 441 7.22 7.40 16.52
N LEU A 442 7.93 6.61 15.74
CA LEU A 442 7.49 5.32 15.23
C LEU A 442 8.66 4.34 15.17
N SER A 443 8.35 3.05 15.10
CA SER A 443 9.33 2.02 14.80
C SER A 443 8.72 0.94 13.92
N TRP A 444 9.53 0.38 13.02
CA TRP A 444 9.16 -0.77 12.21
C TRP A 444 10.35 -1.72 12.05
N MET A 445 10.07 -3.02 11.97
CA MET A 445 11.07 -4.07 11.92
C MET A 445 10.60 -5.28 11.11
N TYR A 446 11.54 -6.09 10.65
CA TYR A 446 11.28 -7.35 9.97
C TYR A 446 12.46 -8.32 10.13
N LEU A 447 12.19 -9.62 9.94
CA LEU A 447 13.22 -10.65 9.93
C LEU A 447 13.77 -10.83 8.52
N ASN A 448 15.09 -10.84 8.36
CA ASN A 448 15.75 -11.15 7.08
C ASN A 448 15.76 -12.68 6.81
N LYS A 449 16.37 -13.09 5.69
CA LYS A 449 16.51 -14.52 5.33
C LYS A 449 17.39 -15.31 6.31
N GLU A 450 18.35 -14.67 6.97
CA GLU A 450 19.21 -15.26 8.00
C GLU A 450 18.55 -15.41 9.38
N GLY A 451 17.36 -14.81 9.60
CA GLY A 451 16.67 -14.79 10.89
C GLY A 451 17.13 -13.70 11.87
N SER A 452 17.96 -12.76 11.43
CA SER A 452 18.28 -11.54 12.17
C SER A 452 17.14 -10.51 12.03
N LEU A 453 16.91 -9.75 13.11
CA LEU A 453 15.86 -8.73 13.16
C LEU A 453 16.40 -7.38 12.70
N VAL A 454 15.99 -6.94 11.52
CA VAL A 454 16.28 -5.60 10.99
C VAL A 454 15.26 -4.64 11.58
N TYR A 455 15.72 -3.65 12.34
CA TYR A 455 14.86 -2.67 13.00
C TYR A 455 15.18 -1.24 12.54
N ASN A 456 14.13 -0.43 12.52
CA ASN A 456 14.19 1.00 12.22
C ASN A 456 13.34 1.74 13.24
N ILE A 457 13.88 2.83 13.77
CA ILE A 457 13.25 3.69 14.75
C ILE A 457 13.41 5.13 14.26
N GLN A 458 12.33 5.91 14.36
CA GLN A 458 12.35 7.33 14.09
C GLN A 458 11.66 8.06 15.24
N THR A 459 12.44 8.83 16.00
CA THR A 459 11.94 9.68 17.08
C THR A 459 11.84 11.14 16.61
N HIS A 460 11.15 11.95 17.39
CA HIS A 460 11.04 13.39 17.21
C HIS A 460 10.99 14.05 18.59
N ASN A 461 11.72 15.15 18.77
CA ASN A 461 11.82 15.88 20.04
C ASN A 461 12.29 14.97 21.19
N LEU A 462 13.22 14.07 20.90
CA LEU A 462 13.92 13.30 21.92
C LEU A 462 15.12 14.12 22.41
N HIS A 463 15.11 14.51 23.69
CA HIS A 463 16.18 15.34 24.26
C HIS A 463 17.44 14.51 24.57
N MET A 464 18.48 14.68 23.77
CA MET A 464 19.75 13.94 23.87
C MET A 464 20.48 14.12 25.21
N ASN A 465 20.26 15.25 25.88
CA ASN A 465 20.96 15.63 27.12
C ASN A 465 20.67 14.72 28.33
N TYR A 466 19.69 13.82 28.23
CA TYR A 466 19.24 12.93 29.32
C TYR A 466 19.54 11.45 29.06
N ASN A 467 20.55 11.16 28.22
CA ASN A 467 21.04 9.81 27.90
C ASN A 467 19.91 8.81 27.56
N PRO A 468 19.19 9.01 26.43
CA PRO A 468 18.08 8.12 26.08
C PRO A 468 18.56 6.68 25.80
N VAL A 469 17.82 5.71 26.34
CA VAL A 469 18.03 4.27 26.14
C VAL A 469 16.80 3.68 25.49
N ILE A 470 16.99 2.83 24.48
CA ILE A 470 15.91 2.12 23.80
C ILE A 470 16.02 0.63 24.10
N THR A 471 14.94 0.04 24.62
CA THR A 471 14.89 -1.37 24.98
C THR A 471 13.70 -2.07 24.33
N LEU A 472 13.91 -3.32 23.89
CA LEU A 472 12.83 -4.24 23.56
C LEU A 472 12.39 -4.97 24.83
N ILE A 473 11.08 -5.06 25.03
CA ILE A 473 10.47 -5.65 26.22
C ILE A 473 9.38 -6.66 25.85
N ASP A 474 9.24 -7.68 26.69
CA ASP A 474 8.10 -8.61 26.68
C ASP A 474 6.95 -8.02 27.51
N ASP A 475 5.83 -7.70 26.86
CA ASP A 475 4.62 -7.15 27.48
C ASP A 475 3.55 -8.22 27.80
N SER A 476 3.87 -9.51 27.64
CA SER A 476 2.94 -10.62 27.94
C SER A 476 2.68 -10.81 29.44
N ALA A 477 3.60 -10.36 30.30
CA ALA A 477 3.59 -10.59 31.74
C ALA A 477 3.53 -9.30 32.56
N LYS A 478 2.95 -9.38 33.77
CA LYS A 478 2.88 -8.24 34.73
C LYS A 478 4.24 -7.61 35.03
N ARG A 479 5.33 -8.39 34.96
CA ARG A 479 6.70 -7.90 35.01
C ARG A 479 7.23 -7.88 33.58
N LYS A 480 7.23 -6.69 32.97
CA LYS A 480 7.86 -6.45 31.66
C LYS A 480 9.33 -6.90 31.75
N ALA A 481 9.73 -7.84 30.90
CA ALA A 481 11.09 -8.34 30.87
C ALA A 481 11.88 -7.62 29.77
N GLU A 482 13.02 -7.05 30.11
CA GLU A 482 13.96 -6.52 29.12
C GLU A 482 14.57 -7.67 28.32
N ILE A 483 14.51 -7.56 27.00
CA ILE A 483 14.96 -8.58 26.04
C ILE A 483 16.31 -8.18 25.45
N GLU A 484 16.40 -6.99 24.86
CA GLU A 484 17.55 -6.52 24.10
C GLU A 484 17.63 -4.98 24.17
N ASN A 485 18.84 -4.44 24.32
CA ASN A 485 19.11 -3.00 24.27
C ASN A 485 19.51 -2.60 22.86
N LEU A 486 18.77 -1.67 22.26
CA LEU A 486 19.03 -1.20 20.91
C LEU A 486 20.00 -0.01 20.95
N GLY A 487 21.06 -0.09 20.14
CA GLY A 487 22.08 0.96 20.07
C GLY A 487 21.47 2.28 19.59
N PHE A 488 21.78 3.39 20.27
CA PHE A 488 21.20 4.69 19.97
C PHE A 488 22.27 5.68 19.50
N SER A 489 22.03 6.37 18.37
CA SER A 489 23.02 7.26 17.74
C SER A 489 22.46 8.57 17.14
N SER A 490 21.17 8.64 16.81
CA SER A 490 20.52 9.86 16.30
C SER A 490 18.98 9.77 16.42
N GLU A 491 18.24 10.82 16.03
CA GLU A 491 16.76 10.74 15.93
C GLU A 491 16.26 9.62 15.00
N HIS A 492 17.08 9.18 14.04
CA HIS A 492 16.82 7.99 13.24
C HIS A 492 17.87 6.91 13.53
N VAL A 493 17.41 5.73 13.93
CA VAL A 493 18.26 4.57 14.20
C VAL A 493 17.80 3.43 13.31
N SER A 494 18.72 2.84 12.57
CA SER A 494 18.53 1.60 11.82
C SER A 494 19.61 0.60 12.22
N GLY A 495 19.25 -0.64 12.49
CA GLY A 495 20.20 -1.66 12.92
C GLY A 495 19.70 -3.08 12.71
N VAL A 496 20.54 -4.04 13.10
CA VAL A 496 20.27 -5.47 13.00
C VAL A 496 20.57 -6.13 14.35
N VAL A 497 19.63 -6.91 14.87
CA VAL A 497 19.86 -7.80 16.03
C VAL A 497 20.09 -9.21 15.49
N ASP A 498 21.33 -9.68 15.62
CA ASP A 498 21.73 -11.01 15.17
C ASP A 498 21.36 -12.10 16.19
N ARG A 499 21.08 -13.31 15.67
CA ARG A 499 20.89 -14.54 16.47
C ARG A 499 19.76 -14.46 17.51
N MET A 500 18.62 -13.89 17.10
CA MET A 500 17.34 -13.87 17.81
C MET A 500 17.07 -15.19 18.56
N GLY A 501 16.73 -15.10 19.85
CA GLY A 501 16.31 -16.25 20.65
C GLY A 501 14.79 -16.51 20.57
N PRO A 502 14.31 -17.70 20.98
CA PRO A 502 12.87 -17.98 21.04
C PRO A 502 12.08 -16.94 21.86
N ARG A 503 12.70 -16.42 22.93
CA ARG A 503 12.17 -15.36 23.81
C ARG A 503 11.86 -14.03 23.12
N VAL A 504 12.37 -13.78 21.91
CA VAL A 504 12.04 -12.57 21.13
C VAL A 504 10.95 -12.88 20.11
N LEU A 505 11.05 -14.05 19.46
CA LEU A 505 10.16 -14.43 18.36
C LEU A 505 8.74 -14.77 18.82
N GLU A 506 8.59 -15.45 19.96
CA GLU A 506 7.26 -15.78 20.49
C GLU A 506 6.44 -14.50 20.84
N PRO A 507 6.98 -13.52 21.60
CA PRO A 507 6.32 -12.22 21.79
C PRO A 507 6.13 -11.42 20.49
N LEU A 508 7.09 -11.45 19.56
CA LEU A 508 6.98 -10.71 18.29
C LEU A 508 5.76 -11.18 17.48
N TYR A 509 5.56 -12.50 17.37
CA TYR A 509 4.46 -13.07 16.58
C TYR A 509 3.13 -13.15 17.33
N SER A 510 3.11 -13.18 18.67
CA SER A 510 1.88 -13.01 19.45
C SER A 510 1.42 -11.54 19.51
N GLY A 511 2.30 -10.59 19.17
CA GLY A 511 2.09 -9.16 19.29
C GLY A 511 2.40 -8.59 20.68
N ASP A 512 2.97 -9.39 21.58
CA ASP A 512 3.37 -8.99 22.93
C ASP A 512 4.75 -8.33 23.03
N LEU A 513 5.53 -8.30 21.94
CA LEU A 513 6.75 -7.49 21.89
C LEU A 513 6.39 -6.00 21.90
N ALA A 514 7.03 -5.25 22.78
CA ALA A 514 6.97 -3.79 22.81
C ALA A 514 8.37 -3.16 22.83
N ILE A 515 8.42 -1.88 22.49
CA ILE A 515 9.60 -1.03 22.55
C ILE A 515 9.34 0.05 23.60
N ASN A 516 10.33 0.26 24.47
CA ASN A 516 10.33 1.32 25.47
C ASN A 516 11.50 2.26 25.20
N VAL A 517 11.25 3.56 25.33
CA VAL A 517 12.29 4.59 25.34
C VAL A 517 12.32 5.18 26.74
N ALA A 518 13.46 5.05 27.39
CA ALA A 518 13.77 5.59 28.71
C ALA A 518 14.76 6.74 28.60
N ASN A 519 14.83 7.58 29.63
CA ASN A 519 15.92 8.53 29.85
C ASN A 519 16.20 8.66 31.35
N ASP A 520 17.23 9.41 31.74
CA ASP A 520 17.67 9.58 33.14
C ASP A 520 16.57 10.11 34.09
N LEU A 521 15.51 10.75 33.56
CA LEU A 521 14.42 11.36 34.33
C LEU A 521 13.13 10.53 34.32
N ASN A 522 12.90 9.73 33.27
CA ASN A 522 11.69 8.94 33.08
C ASN A 522 12.01 7.61 32.41
N LEU A 523 11.83 6.53 33.18
CA LEU A 523 12.07 5.15 32.74
C LEU A 523 11.08 4.66 31.67
N ASN A 524 9.95 5.34 31.46
CA ASN A 524 8.97 5.05 30.42
C ASN A 524 8.52 6.36 29.75
N LEU A 525 9.41 7.00 28.99
CA LEU A 525 9.14 8.29 28.32
C LEU A 525 8.07 8.12 27.23
N VAL A 526 8.35 7.23 26.29
CA VAL A 526 7.42 6.78 25.24
C VAL A 526 7.54 5.28 25.04
N HIS A 527 6.42 4.66 24.67
CA HIS A 527 6.27 3.22 24.54
C HIS A 527 5.40 2.89 23.32
N GLY A 528 5.60 1.71 22.74
CA GLY A 528 4.82 1.21 21.62
C GLY A 528 4.79 -0.32 21.57
N LYS A 529 3.61 -0.91 21.37
CA LYS A 529 3.43 -2.37 21.23
C LYS A 529 3.38 -2.72 19.75
N TYR A 530 4.20 -3.68 19.31
CA TYR A 530 4.32 -4.02 17.90
C TYR A 530 3.08 -4.77 17.39
N VAL A 531 2.56 -4.33 16.24
CA VAL A 531 1.51 -5.02 15.50
C VAL A 531 2.05 -5.49 14.14
N SER A 532 1.66 -6.69 13.73
CA SER A 532 1.99 -7.20 12.40
C SER A 532 1.15 -6.49 11.33
N ARG A 533 1.82 -6.07 10.25
CA ARG A 533 1.25 -5.53 9.02
C ARG A 533 1.64 -6.45 7.86
N PRO A 534 0.69 -7.11 7.18
CA PRO A 534 0.97 -7.84 5.96
C PRO A 534 1.60 -6.93 4.90
N VAL A 535 2.68 -7.40 4.25
CA VAL A 535 3.29 -6.69 3.13
C VAL A 535 2.51 -7.04 1.86
N ALA A 536 2.03 -6.02 1.15
CA ALA A 536 1.38 -6.19 -0.14
C ALA A 536 2.44 -6.34 -1.24
N ASP A 537 2.75 -5.31 -2.00
CA ASP A 537 3.73 -5.42 -3.09
C ASP A 537 5.16 -5.15 -2.59
N ALA A 538 6.13 -5.72 -3.30
CA ALA A 538 7.53 -5.38 -3.22
C ALA A 538 7.78 -3.85 -3.36
N ARG A 539 6.94 -3.18 -4.15
CA ARG A 539 6.94 -1.75 -4.48
C ARG A 539 6.24 -0.85 -3.46
N ASP A 540 5.63 -1.41 -2.40
CA ASP A 540 5.08 -0.61 -1.30
C ASP A 540 6.16 0.33 -0.72
N SER A 541 5.74 1.45 -0.10
CA SER A 541 6.65 2.45 0.49
C SER A 541 7.78 1.79 1.29
N THR A 542 9.03 2.14 1.01
CA THR A 542 10.20 1.52 1.65
C THR A 542 10.27 1.75 3.16
N ALA A 543 9.56 2.76 3.66
CA ALA A 543 9.41 3.09 5.06
C ALA A 543 8.05 3.76 5.31
N PRO A 544 7.51 3.68 6.54
CA PRO A 544 6.43 4.56 6.96
C PRO A 544 6.91 6.02 7.03
N VAL A 545 5.92 6.92 7.07
CA VAL A 545 6.10 8.35 7.26
C VAL A 545 5.54 8.77 8.62
N LEU A 546 6.35 9.46 9.42
CA LEU A 546 5.99 9.97 10.74
C LEU A 546 5.20 11.28 10.63
N LEU A 547 3.91 11.23 10.96
CA LEU A 547 3.02 12.39 11.10
C LEU A 547 3.27 13.06 12.46
N LYS A 548 3.87 14.24 12.41
CA LYS A 548 4.30 15.04 13.56
C LYS A 548 3.25 16.09 13.90
N ARG A 549 3.08 16.43 15.18
CA ARG A 549 2.23 17.56 15.59
C ARG A 549 2.74 18.86 14.98
N ILE A 550 1.81 19.69 14.51
CA ILE A 550 2.10 21.03 14.00
C ILE A 550 2.30 21.97 15.20
N ALA A 551 3.37 22.79 15.18
CA ALA A 551 3.80 23.61 16.31
C ALA A 551 2.70 24.50 16.93
N ASN A 552 1.78 25.01 16.10
CA ASN A 552 0.69 25.91 16.52
C ASN A 552 -0.67 25.20 16.74
N SER A 553 -0.73 23.87 16.62
CA SER A 553 -1.97 23.10 16.81
C SER A 553 -2.36 23.01 18.29
N ALA A 554 -3.65 23.02 18.63
CA ALA A 554 -4.13 22.81 20.00
C ALA A 554 -4.14 21.31 20.43
N ALA A 555 -3.77 20.39 19.53
CA ALA A 555 -3.63 18.96 19.81
C ALA A 555 -2.70 18.65 21.01
N PRO A 556 -2.88 17.53 21.73
CA PRO A 556 -1.93 17.08 22.76
C PRO A 556 -0.47 16.97 22.28
N PRO A 557 0.54 17.18 23.15
CA PRO A 557 1.96 17.12 22.77
C PRO A 557 2.40 15.72 22.30
N HIS A 558 1.77 14.68 22.84
CA HIS A 558 2.02 13.28 22.48
C HIS A 558 1.17 12.80 21.28
N SER A 559 0.45 13.68 20.57
CA SER A 559 -0.28 13.31 19.34
C SER A 559 0.70 12.99 18.21
N VAL A 560 0.58 11.80 17.64
CA VAL A 560 1.46 11.27 16.59
C VAL A 560 0.69 10.38 15.63
N GLY A 561 1.16 10.26 14.39
CA GLY A 561 0.63 9.31 13.44
C GLY A 561 1.70 8.66 12.57
N MET A 562 1.31 7.60 11.88
CA MET A 562 2.14 6.84 10.95
C MET A 562 1.35 6.63 9.68
N ALA A 563 1.94 6.93 8.53
CA ALA A 563 1.34 6.73 7.22
C ALA A 563 2.19 5.83 6.32
N TRP A 564 1.55 4.87 5.66
CA TRP A 564 2.08 4.18 4.48
C TRP A 564 1.35 4.72 3.26
N VAL A 565 2.08 5.03 2.19
CA VAL A 565 1.51 5.55 0.94
C VAL A 565 2.25 4.92 -0.25
N ALA A 566 1.54 4.26 -1.17
CA ALA A 566 2.14 3.52 -2.28
C ALA A 566 1.24 3.52 -3.52
N VAL A 567 1.82 3.36 -4.71
CA VAL A 567 1.08 3.23 -5.98
C VAL A 567 1.17 1.79 -6.49
N ASP A 568 0.04 1.17 -6.82
CA ASP A 568 -0.02 -0.19 -7.37
C ASP A 568 0.21 -0.25 -8.89
N ASN A 569 0.23 -1.45 -9.48
CA ASN A 569 0.42 -1.61 -10.93
C ASN A 569 -0.81 -1.17 -11.73
N GLU A 570 -1.96 -1.12 -11.08
CA GLU A 570 -3.24 -0.68 -11.60
C GLU A 570 -3.33 0.87 -11.58
N CYS A 571 -2.27 1.55 -11.12
CA CYS A 571 -2.10 3.00 -10.99
C CYS A 571 -3.05 3.67 -10.00
N ASN A 572 -3.40 2.97 -8.92
CA ASN A 572 -4.15 3.49 -7.78
C ASN A 572 -3.20 3.87 -6.64
N LEU A 573 -3.48 5.00 -5.99
CA LEU A 573 -2.78 5.44 -4.78
C LEU A 573 -3.43 4.78 -3.56
N HIS A 574 -2.72 3.90 -2.87
CA HIS A 574 -3.13 3.31 -1.59
C HIS A 574 -2.52 4.08 -0.43
N TYR A 575 -3.28 4.27 0.64
CA TYR A 575 -2.79 4.86 1.87
C TYR A 575 -3.38 4.17 3.11
N GLU A 576 -2.55 4.08 4.14
CA GLU A 576 -2.91 3.53 5.45
C GLU A 576 -2.36 4.47 6.52
N VAL A 577 -3.22 4.97 7.40
CA VAL A 577 -2.89 5.94 8.44
C VAL A 577 -3.32 5.41 9.80
N THR A 578 -2.37 5.31 10.72
CA THR A 578 -2.61 4.96 12.13
C THR A 578 -2.28 6.16 13.00
N LEU A 579 -3.11 6.45 14.02
CA LEU A 579 -2.97 7.56 14.95
C LEU A 579 -2.78 7.07 16.39
N ALA A 580 -2.02 7.82 17.18
CA ALA A 580 -1.92 7.65 18.62
C ALA A 580 -1.91 9.03 19.31
N GLY A 581 -2.44 9.10 20.54
CA GLY A 581 -2.48 10.37 21.27
C GLY A 581 -3.42 11.45 20.70
N VAL A 582 -4.32 11.11 19.76
CA VAL A 582 -5.34 12.02 19.22
C VAL A 582 -6.68 11.74 19.92
N PRO A 583 -7.21 12.65 20.76
CA PRO A 583 -8.45 12.42 21.51
C PRO A 583 -9.69 12.40 20.63
N SER A 584 -10.74 11.69 21.07
CA SER A 584 -12.05 11.59 20.39
C SER A 584 -12.69 12.94 20.08
N SER A 585 -12.37 14.01 20.81
CA SER A 585 -12.88 15.38 20.56
C SER A 585 -12.36 16.02 19.26
N TYR A 586 -11.27 15.51 18.68
CA TYR A 586 -10.73 15.96 17.40
C TYR A 586 -11.34 15.23 16.20
N HIS A 587 -12.09 14.15 16.44
CA HIS A 587 -12.74 13.37 15.40
C HIS A 587 -14.11 13.97 14.99
N PRO A 588 -14.57 13.79 13.75
CA PRO A 588 -13.86 13.12 12.65
C PRO A 588 -12.68 13.96 12.13
N VAL A 589 -11.65 13.27 11.65
CA VAL A 589 -10.44 13.83 11.06
C VAL A 589 -10.50 13.65 9.55
N GLN A 590 -10.00 14.63 8.80
CA GLN A 590 -9.92 14.64 7.35
C GLN A 590 -8.46 14.50 6.91
N LEU A 591 -8.20 13.64 5.93
CA LEU A 591 -6.87 13.44 5.34
C LEU A 591 -6.72 14.26 4.06
N PHE A 592 -5.66 15.06 3.96
CA PHE A 592 -5.32 15.85 2.79
C PHE A 592 -3.93 15.51 2.24
N LEU A 593 -3.83 15.48 0.92
CA LEU A 593 -2.57 15.51 0.21
C LEU A 593 -2.32 16.96 -0.24
N GLU A 594 -1.25 17.57 0.28
CA GLU A 594 -0.82 18.91 -0.12
C GLU A 594 0.37 18.84 -1.08
N GLU A 595 0.27 19.51 -2.21
CA GLU A 595 1.37 19.64 -3.18
C GLU A 595 1.96 21.05 -3.13
N LEU A 596 3.28 21.14 -3.00
CA LEU A 596 4.09 22.31 -3.33
C LEU A 596 4.98 21.97 -4.53
N PRO A 597 5.07 22.84 -5.56
CA PRO A 597 5.95 22.59 -6.70
C PRO A 597 7.43 22.57 -6.31
N ILE A 598 7.83 23.45 -5.37
CA ILE A 598 9.20 23.56 -4.82
C ILE A 598 9.09 24.03 -3.36
N GLU A 599 9.99 23.57 -2.48
CA GLU A 599 10.20 24.13 -1.13
C GLU A 599 10.77 25.55 -1.21
N ALA A 600 9.91 26.54 -1.40
CA ALA A 600 10.25 27.96 -1.46
C ALA A 600 9.23 28.81 -0.66
N PRO A 601 9.64 29.95 -0.06
CA PRO A 601 8.71 30.84 0.62
C PRO A 601 7.59 31.32 -0.32
N ASN A 602 6.37 31.39 0.23
CA ASN A 602 5.12 31.78 -0.47
C ASN A 602 4.69 30.89 -1.65
N ALA A 603 5.26 29.68 -1.81
CA ALA A 603 4.87 28.74 -2.86
C ALA A 603 3.36 28.46 -2.87
N PRO A 604 2.73 28.30 -4.05
CA PRO A 604 1.33 27.91 -4.13
C PRO A 604 1.17 26.48 -3.57
N ILE A 605 0.14 26.30 -2.75
CA ILE A 605 -0.19 25.00 -2.12
C ILE A 605 -1.48 24.51 -2.76
N SER A 606 -1.41 23.40 -3.49
CA SER A 606 -2.61 22.66 -3.90
C SER A 606 -3.01 21.70 -2.76
N ARG A 607 -4.32 21.54 -2.52
CA ARG A 607 -4.86 20.70 -1.43
C ARG A 607 -5.93 19.76 -1.96
N THR A 608 -5.62 18.46 -1.99
CA THR A 608 -6.54 17.41 -2.44
C THR A 608 -7.07 16.64 -1.23
N PRO A 609 -8.38 16.67 -0.93
CA PRO A 609 -8.96 15.81 0.10
C PRO A 609 -8.92 14.34 -0.33
N LEU A 610 -8.60 13.44 0.60
CA LEU A 610 -8.60 12.00 0.38
C LEU A 610 -9.85 11.36 1.01
N GLU A 611 -9.91 11.26 2.34
CA GLU A 611 -11.01 10.61 3.06
C GLU A 611 -11.19 11.17 4.48
N ASP A 612 -12.43 11.12 4.98
CA ASP A 612 -12.83 11.51 6.34
C ASP A 612 -13.01 10.25 7.20
N PHE A 613 -12.49 10.24 8.43
CA PHE A 613 -12.58 9.09 9.33
C PHE A 613 -12.76 9.49 10.80
N SER A 614 -13.38 8.61 11.60
CA SER A 614 -13.75 8.90 13.01
C SER A 614 -13.02 8.04 14.05
N GLY A 615 -11.99 7.31 13.63
CA GLY A 615 -11.21 6.41 14.49
C GLY A 615 -9.72 6.64 14.33
N ASN A 616 -8.90 5.92 15.11
CA ASN A 616 -7.45 6.06 15.09
C ASN A 616 -6.76 5.26 13.96
N TYR A 617 -7.53 4.82 12.96
CA TYR A 617 -7.06 4.03 11.83
C TYR A 617 -7.89 4.31 10.58
N LEU A 618 -7.22 4.45 9.44
CA LEU A 618 -7.79 4.59 8.11
C LEU A 618 -6.97 3.74 7.11
N GLU A 619 -7.66 3.02 6.23
CA GLU A 619 -7.06 2.31 5.08
C GLU A 619 -7.95 2.60 3.88
N GLY A 620 -7.40 3.26 2.86
CA GLY A 620 -8.15 3.79 1.73
C GLY A 620 -7.32 3.83 0.44
N PHE A 621 -7.98 4.19 -0.67
CA PHE A 621 -7.33 4.28 -1.97
C PHE A 621 -8.00 5.31 -2.89
N VAL A 622 -7.21 5.92 -3.77
CA VAL A 622 -7.69 6.75 -4.88
C VAL A 622 -7.63 5.94 -6.18
N LEU A 623 -8.77 5.78 -6.83
CA LEU A 623 -8.89 5.10 -8.12
C LEU A 623 -8.48 6.00 -9.27
N ALA A 624 -7.75 5.43 -10.24
CA ALA A 624 -7.50 6.03 -11.55
C ALA A 624 -7.01 7.49 -11.48
N MET A 625 -6.06 7.76 -10.56
CA MET A 625 -5.42 9.07 -10.44
C MET A 625 -4.77 9.47 -11.78
N PRO A 626 -4.95 10.70 -12.27
CA PRO A 626 -4.34 11.16 -13.53
C PRO A 626 -2.83 10.94 -13.56
N SER A 627 -2.27 10.52 -14.70
CA SER A 627 -0.83 10.27 -14.86
C SER A 627 0.06 11.45 -14.46
N ILE A 628 -0.43 12.69 -14.64
CA ILE A 628 0.28 13.90 -14.21
C ILE A 628 0.27 14.10 -12.68
N GLU A 629 -0.80 13.72 -11.98
CA GLU A 629 -0.85 13.72 -10.51
C GLU A 629 0.03 12.61 -9.93
N LEU A 630 0.06 11.44 -10.58
CA LEU A 630 0.98 10.36 -10.21
C LEU A 630 2.44 10.77 -10.43
N ALA A 631 2.79 11.43 -11.55
CA ALA A 631 4.15 11.91 -11.78
C ALA A 631 4.60 12.92 -10.70
N LYS A 632 3.70 13.79 -10.24
CA LYS A 632 3.95 14.73 -9.14
C LYS A 632 4.32 14.04 -7.82
N LEU A 633 3.89 12.79 -7.58
CA LEU A 633 4.29 12.01 -6.39
C LEU A 633 5.80 11.69 -6.35
N GLU A 634 6.47 11.69 -7.50
CA GLU A 634 7.93 11.55 -7.61
C GLU A 634 8.67 12.90 -7.67
N THR A 635 8.10 13.90 -8.36
CA THR A 635 8.81 15.16 -8.68
C THR A 635 8.51 16.34 -7.76
N SER A 636 7.29 16.45 -7.24
CA SER A 636 6.85 17.58 -6.40
C SER A 636 7.16 17.34 -4.92
N VAL A 637 7.11 18.39 -4.11
CA VAL A 637 7.17 18.26 -2.66
C VAL A 637 5.75 18.06 -2.14
N ILE A 638 5.50 16.89 -1.55
CA ILE A 638 4.16 16.54 -1.06
C ILE A 638 4.15 16.37 0.45
N TYR A 639 3.14 16.95 1.09
CA TYR A 639 2.83 16.71 2.49
C TYR A 639 1.51 15.95 2.65
N LEU A 640 1.45 15.13 3.69
CA LEU A 640 0.22 14.55 4.19
C LEU A 640 -0.19 15.35 5.42
N GLU A 641 -1.37 15.97 5.40
CA GLU A 641 -1.92 16.81 6.48
C GLU A 641 -3.22 16.19 7.01
N LEU A 642 -3.36 16.15 8.34
CA LEU A 642 -4.56 15.70 9.04
C LEU A 642 -5.22 16.88 9.73
N ARG A 643 -6.51 17.12 9.43
CA ARG A 643 -7.29 18.25 9.96
C ARG A 643 -8.49 17.76 10.77
N SER A 644 -8.72 18.33 11.95
CA SER A 644 -9.94 18.08 12.71
C SER A 644 -11.12 18.76 12.02
N LYS A 645 -12.18 18.00 11.70
CA LYS A 645 -13.42 18.57 11.16
C LYS A 645 -14.28 19.23 12.23
N SER A 646 -14.19 18.77 13.47
CA SER A 646 -14.95 19.32 14.61
C SER A 646 -14.41 20.67 15.09
N LYS A 647 -13.10 20.89 14.96
CA LYS A 647 -12.42 22.14 15.39
C LYS A 647 -11.91 23.02 14.25
N ASP A 648 -12.00 22.53 13.01
CA ASP A 648 -11.43 23.14 11.80
C ASP A 648 -9.91 23.47 11.89
N GLU A 649 -9.14 22.75 12.72
CA GLU A 649 -7.70 22.98 12.91
C GLU A 649 -6.83 21.84 12.36
N PRO A 650 -5.63 22.12 11.80
CA PRO A 650 -4.69 21.10 11.40
C PRO A 650 -3.97 20.52 12.64
N ILE A 651 -3.86 19.20 12.69
CA ILE A 651 -3.39 18.43 13.85
C ILE A 651 -1.94 17.97 13.63
N LEU A 652 -1.76 17.14 12.59
CA LEU A 652 -0.51 16.46 12.27
C LEU A 652 -0.13 16.71 10.81
N LYS A 653 1.17 16.72 10.52
CA LYS A 653 1.71 16.88 9.18
C LYS A 653 2.98 16.05 8.98
N ALA A 654 3.21 15.58 7.77
CA ALA A 654 4.47 14.98 7.37
C ALA A 654 4.82 15.28 5.91
N LYS A 655 6.11 15.41 5.61
CA LYS A 655 6.62 15.36 4.23
C LYS A 655 6.64 13.90 3.77
N LEU A 656 5.99 13.59 2.66
CA LEU A 656 6.12 12.30 2.02
C LEU A 656 7.52 12.18 1.42
N LYS A 657 8.19 11.05 1.66
CA LYS A 657 9.40 10.67 0.92
C LYS A 657 8.97 10.35 -0.52
N SER A 658 9.73 10.75 -1.55
CA SER A 658 9.36 10.59 -2.96
C SER A 658 8.80 9.19 -3.24
N ILE A 659 7.50 9.11 -3.50
CA ILE A 659 6.77 7.84 -3.64
C ILE A 659 7.10 7.29 -5.01
N LYS A 660 7.64 6.06 -5.07
CA LYS A 660 7.96 5.44 -6.35
C LYS A 660 6.69 5.06 -7.10
N VAL A 661 6.60 5.52 -8.34
CA VAL A 661 5.45 5.32 -9.22
C VAL A 661 5.90 4.44 -10.38
N PRO A 662 5.15 3.40 -10.77
CA PRO A 662 5.52 2.58 -11.93
C PRO A 662 5.59 3.41 -13.21
N ASN A 663 6.64 3.22 -14.02
CA ASN A 663 6.90 4.01 -15.25
C ASN A 663 5.73 3.99 -16.25
N HIS A 664 4.88 2.94 -16.23
CA HIS A 664 3.69 2.85 -17.08
C HIS A 664 2.51 3.70 -16.59
N CYS A 665 2.55 4.20 -15.35
CA CYS A 665 1.54 5.08 -14.77
C CYS A 665 1.80 6.57 -15.05
N THR A 666 3.06 6.98 -15.22
CA THR A 666 3.45 8.40 -15.41
C THR A 666 3.33 8.92 -16.84
N GLY A 667 2.86 8.09 -17.79
CA GLY A 667 2.44 8.55 -19.12
C GLY A 667 3.56 8.74 -20.15
N ASN A 668 4.82 8.41 -19.85
CA ASN A 668 5.95 8.54 -20.78
C ASN A 668 5.99 7.49 -21.92
N GLN A 669 4.83 7.03 -22.39
CA GLN A 669 4.68 6.50 -23.75
C GLN A 669 4.23 7.63 -24.67
N TYR A 670 5.18 8.49 -25.04
CA TYR A 670 5.11 9.16 -26.33
C TYR A 670 5.02 8.06 -27.39
N HIS A 671 3.84 7.89 -27.99
CA HIS A 671 3.75 7.19 -29.26
C HIS A 671 4.49 8.06 -30.29
N ASP A 672 5.59 7.52 -30.79
CA ASP A 672 6.64 8.20 -31.57
C ASP A 672 6.19 8.55 -33.02
N ASN A 673 4.95 9.03 -33.15
CA ASN A 673 4.31 9.46 -34.41
C ASN A 673 3.31 10.63 -34.22
N ASP A 674 2.95 11.03 -32.99
CA ASP A 674 2.22 12.28 -32.79
C ASP A 674 3.19 13.46 -32.86
N VAL A 675 3.30 14.03 -34.07
CA VAL A 675 4.06 15.26 -34.34
C VAL A 675 3.61 16.36 -33.39
N GLN A 676 4.57 16.94 -32.67
CA GLN A 676 4.36 18.06 -31.75
C GLN A 676 3.66 19.23 -32.45
N ASN A 677 2.34 19.37 -32.28
CA ASN A 677 1.65 20.59 -32.68
C ASN A 677 1.76 21.62 -31.54
N ASN A 678 2.91 22.27 -31.50
CA ASN A 678 3.29 23.21 -30.44
C ASN A 678 2.56 24.56 -30.62
N SER A 679 1.29 24.62 -30.21
CA SER A 679 0.45 25.82 -30.10
C SER A 679 -0.38 25.70 -28.83
N VAL A 680 -0.21 26.48 -27.77
CA VAL A 680 -0.31 27.95 -27.72
C VAL A 680 -1.33 28.46 -28.74
N ILE A 681 -2.62 28.30 -28.43
CA ILE A 681 -3.70 29.27 -28.70
C ILE A 681 -4.90 28.92 -27.82
N SER A 682 -5.54 29.96 -27.31
CA SER A 682 -6.70 29.92 -26.42
C SER A 682 -7.92 29.23 -27.06
N THR A 683 -8.63 28.41 -26.28
CA THR A 683 -10.06 28.16 -26.49
C THR A 683 -10.87 28.90 -25.42
N PRO A 684 -12.01 29.56 -25.74
CA PRO A 684 -12.76 30.34 -24.76
C PRO A 684 -13.36 29.44 -23.69
N HIS A 685 -13.25 29.84 -22.43
CA HIS A 685 -14.02 29.23 -21.36
C HIS A 685 -15.51 29.49 -21.56
N ASN A 686 -16.32 28.47 -21.29
CA ASN A 686 -17.72 28.65 -20.95
C ASN A 686 -17.75 28.96 -19.45
N ASP A 687 -17.91 30.23 -19.09
CA ASP A 687 -17.82 30.68 -17.70
C ASP A 687 -18.91 30.02 -16.83
N ASN A 688 -18.46 29.27 -15.81
CA ASN A 688 -19.02 29.20 -14.45
C ASN A 688 -18.37 28.04 -13.66
N ASN A 689 -17.09 28.20 -13.29
CA ASN A 689 -16.47 27.69 -12.06
C ASN A 689 -14.95 27.97 -12.10
N LEU A 690 -14.54 29.10 -11.51
CA LEU A 690 -13.15 29.53 -11.41
C LEU A 690 -12.39 28.72 -10.34
N PRO A 691 -11.30 28.00 -10.68
CA PRO A 691 -10.32 27.58 -9.70
C PRO A 691 -9.36 28.75 -9.43
N THR A 692 -9.56 29.45 -8.32
CA THR A 692 -8.55 30.37 -7.77
C THR A 692 -7.29 29.59 -7.42
N GLY A 693 -6.13 29.87 -8.04
CA GLY A 693 -4.92 29.08 -7.74
C GLY A 693 -3.57 29.63 -8.19
N GLU A 694 -3.43 30.14 -9.42
CA GLU A 694 -2.09 30.41 -9.98
C GLU A 694 -1.97 31.75 -10.72
N THR A 695 -1.55 32.78 -9.99
CA THR A 695 -1.06 34.07 -10.52
C THR A 695 0.37 34.41 -10.05
N LYS A 696 0.93 33.64 -9.11
CA LYS A 696 2.25 33.90 -8.51
C LYS A 696 3.40 33.74 -9.52
N CYS A 697 4.44 34.57 -9.37
CA CYS A 697 5.70 34.47 -10.11
C CYS A 697 6.80 33.82 -9.25
N TYR A 698 7.71 33.05 -9.86
CA TYR A 698 8.90 32.51 -9.18
C TYR A 698 10.15 33.30 -9.57
N HIS A 699 10.89 33.81 -8.59
CA HIS A 699 12.14 34.55 -8.78
C HIS A 699 13.07 34.41 -7.58
N SER A 700 14.39 34.35 -7.77
CA SER A 700 15.38 34.32 -6.67
C SER A 700 15.02 33.32 -5.54
N SER A 701 14.59 32.11 -5.90
CA SER A 701 14.16 31.06 -4.97
C SER A 701 12.96 31.39 -4.06
N ARG A 702 12.09 32.32 -4.47
CA ARG A 702 10.89 32.74 -3.77
C ARG A 702 9.71 32.91 -4.73
N PHE A 703 8.48 32.70 -4.23
CA PHE A 703 7.27 33.07 -4.95
C PHE A 703 6.77 34.46 -4.52
N TYR A 704 6.28 35.21 -5.49
CA TYR A 704 5.76 36.56 -5.36
C TYR A 704 4.32 36.60 -5.87
N ASP A 705 3.47 37.37 -5.21
CA ASP A 705 2.06 37.53 -5.55
C ASP A 705 1.88 38.51 -6.72
N GLU A 706 0.73 38.44 -7.42
CA GLU A 706 0.44 39.30 -8.56
C GLU A 706 0.43 40.78 -8.13
N GLY A 707 1.28 41.60 -8.76
CA GLY A 707 1.48 43.01 -8.37
C GLY A 707 2.59 43.25 -7.33
N ASP A 708 3.21 42.22 -6.75
CA ASP A 708 4.37 42.39 -5.87
C ASP A 708 5.52 43.10 -6.59
N MET A 709 6.25 43.94 -5.86
CA MET A 709 7.49 44.59 -6.30
C MET A 709 8.63 44.35 -5.31
N TRP A 710 9.82 44.01 -5.79
CA TRP A 710 10.97 43.71 -4.94
C TRP A 710 12.32 44.13 -5.55
N ASN A 711 13.27 44.51 -4.69
CA ASN A 711 14.63 44.89 -5.07
C ASN A 711 15.56 43.65 -5.01
N VAL A 712 16.31 43.40 -6.08
CA VAL A 712 17.40 42.41 -6.14
C VAL A 712 18.72 43.14 -6.01
N ALA A 713 19.16 43.36 -4.77
CA ALA A 713 20.30 44.23 -4.45
C ALA A 713 21.63 43.82 -5.14
N GLU A 714 21.84 42.53 -5.36
CA GLU A 714 23.04 42.00 -6.04
C GLU A 714 23.11 42.38 -7.53
N GLN A 715 21.96 42.61 -8.17
CA GLN A 715 21.85 42.93 -9.60
C GLN A 715 21.39 44.37 -9.84
N CYS A 716 21.13 45.15 -8.78
CA CYS A 716 20.65 46.52 -8.87
C CYS A 716 19.32 46.66 -9.65
N THR A 717 18.44 45.66 -9.59
CA THR A 717 17.16 45.62 -10.32
C THR A 717 15.96 45.73 -9.40
N MET A 718 14.92 46.43 -9.87
CA MET A 718 13.57 46.38 -9.30
C MET A 718 12.75 45.43 -10.15
N CYS A 719 12.26 44.36 -9.55
CA CYS A 719 11.43 43.35 -10.18
C CYS A 719 9.97 43.51 -9.76
N SER A 720 9.07 43.09 -10.64
CA SER A 720 7.63 43.06 -10.42
C SER A 720 7.01 41.78 -10.97
N CYS A 721 5.97 41.27 -10.32
CA CYS A 721 5.20 40.12 -10.80
C CYS A 721 3.96 40.58 -11.56
N PHE A 722 3.81 40.18 -12.83
CA PHE A 722 2.63 40.48 -13.64
C PHE A 722 2.28 39.29 -14.56
N HIS A 723 1.09 38.74 -14.41
CA HIS A 723 0.57 37.56 -15.12
C HIS A 723 1.57 36.39 -15.18
N ARG A 724 2.03 35.94 -14.00
CA ARG A 724 3.08 34.91 -13.81
C ARG A 724 4.46 35.24 -14.41
N ARG A 725 4.66 36.42 -15.02
CA ARG A 725 5.94 36.85 -15.57
C ARG A 725 6.63 37.81 -14.62
N VAL A 726 7.91 37.57 -14.37
CA VAL A 726 8.77 38.51 -13.65
C VAL A 726 9.27 39.55 -14.65
N LYS A 727 9.01 40.83 -14.38
CA LYS A 727 9.58 41.95 -15.12
C LYS A 727 10.55 42.71 -14.22
N CYS A 728 11.85 42.62 -14.51
CA CYS A 728 12.91 43.34 -13.80
C CYS A 728 13.46 44.49 -14.65
N GLU A 729 13.58 45.67 -14.04
CA GLU A 729 14.20 46.86 -14.64
C GLU A 729 15.37 47.35 -13.77
N PRO A 730 16.48 47.84 -14.36
CA PRO A 730 17.61 48.36 -13.60
C PRO A 730 17.24 49.65 -12.86
N ILE A 731 17.64 49.75 -11.59
CA ILE A 731 17.38 50.91 -10.73
C ILE A 731 18.20 52.10 -11.26
N LYS A 732 17.49 53.13 -11.73
CA LYS A 732 18.10 54.38 -12.20
C LYS A 732 18.41 55.28 -11.00
N CYS A 733 19.68 55.38 -10.63
CA CYS A 733 20.11 56.21 -9.52
C CYS A 733 20.03 57.71 -9.85
N PRO A 734 19.61 58.57 -8.89
CA PRO A 734 19.59 60.01 -9.08
C PRO A 734 21.01 60.58 -9.21
N PRO A 735 21.22 61.65 -10.00
CA PRO A 735 22.53 62.24 -10.20
C PRO A 735 23.06 62.90 -8.91
N LEU A 736 24.21 62.43 -8.43
CA LEU A 736 24.86 62.96 -7.23
C LEU A 736 25.56 64.30 -7.51
N LYS A 737 25.39 65.26 -6.58
CA LYS A 737 26.01 66.60 -6.62
C LYS A 737 27.16 66.73 -5.60
N CYS A 738 28.08 65.77 -5.58
CA CYS A 738 29.27 65.78 -4.72
C CYS A 738 30.54 65.42 -5.48
N ARG A 739 31.71 65.64 -4.86
CA ARG A 739 33.00 65.25 -5.45
C ARG A 739 33.12 63.72 -5.43
N LYS A 740 33.88 63.15 -6.37
CA LYS A 740 34.12 61.69 -6.45
C LYS A 740 34.63 61.09 -5.12
N GLU A 741 35.34 61.91 -4.35
CA GLU A 741 35.92 61.61 -3.03
C GLU A 741 34.85 61.38 -1.94
N ASP A 742 33.69 62.05 -2.04
CA ASP A 742 32.62 62.00 -1.03
C ASP A 742 31.52 60.98 -1.42
N ILE A 743 31.69 60.21 -2.50
CA ILE A 743 30.71 59.20 -2.96
C ILE A 743 30.91 57.90 -2.18
N VAL A 744 29.90 57.52 -1.38
CA VAL A 744 29.89 56.30 -0.56
C VAL A 744 28.72 55.40 -0.98
N GLN A 745 29.06 54.18 -1.40
CA GLN A 745 28.10 53.11 -1.60
C GLN A 745 28.18 52.13 -0.43
N LYS A 746 27.07 51.95 0.30
CA LYS A 746 27.02 51.01 1.43
C LYS A 746 26.78 49.59 0.90
N LYS A 747 27.26 48.59 1.62
CA LYS A 747 27.05 47.17 1.27
C LYS A 747 25.56 46.83 1.35
N GLY A 748 24.92 46.65 0.19
CA GLY A 748 23.48 46.39 0.04
C GLY A 748 22.69 47.53 -0.60
N ASP A 749 23.24 48.74 -0.66
CA ASP A 749 22.61 49.88 -1.32
C ASP A 749 22.96 49.88 -2.82
N CYS A 750 21.96 49.80 -3.69
CA CYS A 750 22.17 49.84 -5.14
C CYS A 750 22.69 51.22 -5.60
N CYS A 751 22.18 52.31 -5.02
CA CYS A 751 22.58 53.66 -5.40
C CYS A 751 23.61 54.24 -4.42
N PRO A 752 24.72 54.81 -4.93
CA PRO A 752 25.67 55.51 -4.08
C PRO A 752 25.05 56.79 -3.50
N THR A 753 25.60 57.25 -2.38
CA THR A 753 25.14 58.47 -1.68
C THR A 753 26.34 59.36 -1.34
N CYS A 754 26.11 60.67 -1.21
CA CYS A 754 27.16 61.59 -0.78
C CYS A 754 27.32 61.54 0.75
N ALA A 755 28.53 61.31 1.25
CA ALA A 755 28.85 61.44 2.67
C ALA A 755 28.82 62.92 3.09
N GLY A 756 27.85 63.31 3.91
CA GLY A 756 27.69 64.69 4.35
C GLY A 756 28.76 65.13 5.35
N LYS A 757 29.45 66.24 5.06
CA LYS A 757 30.23 67.00 6.05
C LYS A 757 29.32 68.01 6.75
N THR A 758 29.36 68.04 8.08
CA THR A 758 28.52 68.88 8.95
C THR A 758 29.04 70.32 9.08
N GLY A 759 28.16 71.33 8.98
CA GLY A 759 28.47 72.74 9.29
C GLY A 759 27.30 73.69 9.01
N VAL A 760 26.65 74.20 10.06
CA VAL A 760 25.34 74.90 10.08
C VAL A 760 25.48 76.41 9.76
N VAL A 761 24.59 77.04 8.98
CA VAL A 761 23.58 78.09 9.36
C VAL A 761 23.16 78.82 8.06
N SER A 762 21.93 79.32 7.77
CA SER A 762 20.53 79.06 8.20
C SER A 762 19.56 79.83 7.24
N LEU A 763 18.23 79.70 7.45
CA LEU A 763 17.10 80.47 6.86
C LEU A 763 16.69 80.14 5.39
N ALA A 764 15.40 79.99 5.05
CA ALA A 764 14.21 79.58 5.80
C ALA A 764 13.10 79.19 4.81
N ALA A 765 12.45 78.03 4.98
CA ALA A 765 11.15 77.72 4.38
C ALA A 765 10.40 76.69 5.22
N ALA A 766 9.53 77.18 6.11
CA ALA A 766 8.43 76.50 6.79
C ALA A 766 8.59 75.01 7.18
N SER A 767 9.04 74.77 8.42
CA SER A 767 8.38 73.79 9.28
C SER A 767 7.77 74.54 10.47
N GLU A 768 6.44 74.57 10.55
CA GLU A 768 5.77 74.86 11.82
C GLU A 768 5.61 73.56 12.61
N SER A 769 5.63 73.69 13.92
CA SER A 769 6.07 72.62 14.82
C SER A 769 5.04 72.25 15.88
N ASN A 770 5.29 71.07 16.45
CA ASN A 770 5.25 70.77 17.88
C ASN A 770 4.02 70.10 18.53
N ARG A 771 4.42 69.20 19.44
CA ARG A 771 3.86 68.92 20.78
C ARG A 771 2.66 67.96 20.95
N THR A 772 3.01 66.80 21.54
CA THR A 772 2.45 66.23 22.78
C THR A 772 0.96 66.41 23.12
N LEU A 773 0.28 65.26 23.31
CA LEU A 773 -0.81 64.91 24.26
C LEU A 773 -1.68 66.02 24.92
N PRO A 774 -2.99 65.78 25.24
CA PRO A 774 -3.85 64.61 24.98
C PRO A 774 -5.30 64.97 24.53
N SER A 775 -6.23 64.03 24.70
CA SER A 775 -7.69 64.15 24.51
C SER A 775 -8.36 65.38 25.14
N THR A 776 -9.31 65.98 24.41
CA THR A 776 -10.33 66.89 24.94
C THR A 776 -11.57 66.13 25.45
N VAL A 777 -11.92 66.37 26.72
CA VAL A 777 -13.23 66.05 27.30
C VAL A 777 -14.07 67.33 27.35
N SER A 778 -15.35 67.24 27.01
CA SER A 778 -16.31 68.32 27.26
C SER A 778 -16.80 68.27 28.72
N ARG A 779 -16.77 69.43 29.40
CA ARG A 779 -17.56 69.71 30.63
C ARG A 779 -19.04 69.80 30.25
N TYR A 780 -20.06 69.54 31.09
CA TYR A 780 -20.27 69.10 32.49
C TYR A 780 -21.82 68.85 32.63
N PRO A 781 -22.42 68.41 33.77
CA PRO A 781 -21.86 67.88 35.03
C PRO A 781 -22.51 66.57 35.57
N GLU A 782 -22.02 66.20 36.77
CA GLU A 782 -22.75 65.65 37.94
C GLU A 782 -22.72 64.15 38.33
N ASP A 783 -22.54 63.99 39.66
CA ASP A 783 -22.72 62.87 40.60
C ASP A 783 -21.81 61.62 40.71
N THR A 784 -20.71 61.83 41.47
CA THR A 784 -20.43 61.32 42.85
C THR A 784 -20.37 59.80 43.22
N ALA A 785 -19.51 59.53 44.24
CA ALA A 785 -19.23 58.28 44.98
C ALA A 785 -18.37 57.19 44.27
N VAL A 786 -17.25 56.60 44.73
CA VAL A 786 -16.32 56.63 45.90
C VAL A 786 -16.12 55.23 46.56
N ALA A 787 -14.84 54.83 46.66
CA ALA A 787 -14.22 53.85 47.59
C ALA A 787 -14.34 52.31 47.41
N LEU A 788 -13.26 51.73 46.84
CA LEU A 788 -12.28 50.86 47.52
C LEU A 788 -12.72 50.06 48.78
N VAL A 789 -12.59 48.72 48.73
CA VAL A 789 -12.03 47.91 49.85
C VAL A 789 -11.24 46.70 49.34
N SER A 790 -9.96 46.58 49.74
CA SER A 790 -9.31 45.28 49.98
C SER A 790 -8.28 45.42 51.11
N LYS A 791 -8.59 44.80 52.27
CA LYS A 791 -7.77 44.82 53.50
C LYS A 791 -6.81 43.59 53.57
N PRO A 792 -5.87 43.52 54.54
CA PRO A 792 -4.58 42.85 54.35
C PRO A 792 -4.48 41.44 54.95
N ARG A 793 -3.29 40.85 54.78
CA ARG A 793 -2.82 39.62 55.47
C ARG A 793 -2.97 39.75 56.99
N GLY A 794 -3.39 38.65 57.63
CA GLY A 794 -3.17 38.44 59.07
C GLY A 794 -1.85 37.72 59.30
N CYS A 795 -1.17 38.06 60.40
CA CYS A 795 -0.09 37.23 60.94
C CYS A 795 -0.67 36.16 61.86
N HIS A 796 -0.15 34.94 61.75
CA HIS A 796 0.31 34.21 62.92
C HIS A 796 1.52 33.33 62.57
#